data_AF-A0A0A7LBN4-F1
#
_entry.id   AF-A0A0A7LBN4-F1
#
_cell.length_a   1.000
_cell.length_b   1.000
_cell.length_c   1.000
_cell.angle_alpha   90.00
_cell.angle_beta   90.00
_cell.angle_gamma   90.00
#
_symmetry.space_group_name_H-M   'P 1'
#
loop_
_entity.id
_entity.type
_entity.pdbx_description
1 polymer ?
#
loop_
_entity_poly.entity_id
_entity_poly.type
_entity_poly.pdbx_seq_one_letter_code
_entity_poly.pdbx_strand_id
1 'polypeptide(L)'
;MSLAPADDADTQSGVPYIDENGTTQFKDNVTIVDHLSQITLDSGWYLFTGTLIPDIQYAVPITINGDVHIILADYCVTILGGPIDVTAPNSLTIYAQSTDIERIGSLTVYSRLYNACIGSLSICGDITINGGYITTANAHMNAGIGSGSGYSGGSVTINGGIVYARGGAYGAGIGGGAGTYLDRITINGGTVTAIGGSGNSGAAGIGGGYGVQESGGTITITGGTIKAFGGSSSAGIGSAGNQSFCGTITISGGDVEATGGHYGNSSGAGIGGGSCIYNWLSVVYGGDSGDILIYGENTKVTAKSGDGISPDIGAGTDGLGHYGQTDNILVMLSEGNLLGTAGKIGNTVKFTANPASANAVEAELPAPFNMTIDLLTGLGTGAEAKMMSAFTTTGSADDFVFGLNGYDNSPIVKTGGELMTSGASVDFMRPHYTVTITIVGSGSVEVSDGTGSYGTLSSSGEVYVPTNVADVVLTAAPSVRGTVEWSGEAFGTNLQYNLIMGSDRSVTAIFGPAAQADLNITATSDSGSVISPRGAVAVQAGTDKTFDFYAKSGYVITSVKIDGVPLFNGKVSSGQYTFFGVLADHSISVTSVAEKVAPPGTLGVPDVPGKSEYIITATSDKGATISPNGTFNVLGGTDMTFRFTAGAGNVITSVLIDGDQLFNGNVNSGQYTFYNVQSDHIITIASAVATRSDSSDVDSGGTSGIGLLAIGLLILLIIAALLALFLLRIRSGLFISVANNGEVISGVGVTYSVEKGGKIRGGTVYTNSKGKCRVRAKRDSVVTITAAVKDGRTVSGLPIVVAMENRKEYLELSLM
;
A
#
# COMPACT_ATOMS: atom_id res chain seq x y z
N MET A 1 23.68 32.45 51.31
CA MET A 1 23.41 31.88 49.98
C MET A 1 22.14 32.57 49.50
N SER A 2 22.30 33.58 48.63
CA SER A 2 21.19 34.33 48.06
C SER A 2 20.56 33.47 46.96
N LEU A 3 19.25 33.33 46.98
CA LEU A 3 18.49 32.86 45.83
C LEU A 3 18.51 33.99 44.80
N ALA A 4 19.01 33.70 43.61
CA ALA A 4 18.98 34.61 42.48
C ALA A 4 17.51 34.84 42.03
N PRO A 5 17.16 36.03 41.52
CA PRO A 5 15.86 36.24 40.91
C PRO A 5 15.76 35.40 39.63
N ALA A 6 14.54 34.92 39.35
CA ALA A 6 14.22 34.27 38.09
C ALA A 6 14.54 35.23 36.93
N ASP A 7 15.27 34.70 35.96
CA ASP A 7 15.60 35.34 34.69
C ASP A 7 14.32 35.79 33.98
N ASP A 8 14.37 36.99 33.40
CA ASP A 8 13.28 37.64 32.68
C ASP A 8 12.73 36.71 31.58
N ALA A 9 11.52 36.20 31.79
CA ALA A 9 10.70 35.73 30.68
C ALA A 9 10.29 36.97 29.90
N ASP A 10 10.96 37.18 28.76
CA ASP A 10 10.61 38.11 27.71
C ASP A 10 9.09 38.08 27.47
N THR A 11 8.38 39.07 28.03
CA THR A 11 6.93 39.17 27.90
C THR A 11 6.67 39.73 26.51
N GLN A 12 6.56 38.85 25.51
CA GLN A 12 6.07 39.22 24.18
C GLN A 12 4.75 39.97 24.33
N SER A 13 4.79 41.28 24.12
CA SER A 13 3.64 42.18 24.19
C SER A 13 2.83 42.00 22.90
N GLY A 14 1.56 41.65 23.01
CA GLY A 14 0.65 41.48 21.87
C GLY A 14 -0.33 40.32 22.02
N VAL A 15 -1.41 40.32 21.23
CA VAL A 15 -2.37 39.21 21.16
C VAL A 15 -1.81 38.13 20.23
N PRO A 16 -1.63 36.87 20.70
CA PRO A 16 -1.13 35.81 19.85
C PRO A 16 -2.18 35.34 18.84
N TYR A 17 -1.74 34.93 17.66
CA TYR A 17 -2.56 34.27 16.63
C TYR A 17 -1.69 33.34 15.78
N ILE A 18 -2.31 32.37 15.10
CA ILE A 18 -1.64 31.47 14.16
C ILE A 18 -1.81 32.00 12.75
N ASP A 19 -0.70 32.30 12.07
CA ASP A 19 -0.68 32.80 10.70
C ASP A 19 -0.97 31.72 9.65
N GLU A 20 -0.97 32.10 8.37
CA GLU A 20 -1.19 31.21 7.22
C GLU A 20 -0.18 30.05 7.09
N ASN A 21 1.00 30.19 7.70
CA ASN A 21 2.04 29.16 7.71
C ASN A 21 1.96 28.26 8.95
N GLY A 22 0.93 28.42 9.78
CA GLY A 22 0.75 27.67 11.02
C GLY A 22 1.67 28.12 12.16
N THR A 23 2.29 29.29 12.05
CA THR A 23 3.25 29.82 13.05
C THR A 23 2.57 30.83 13.97
N THR A 24 2.93 30.80 15.26
CA THR A 24 2.42 31.79 16.23
C THR A 24 3.07 33.15 16.01
N GLN A 25 2.24 34.15 15.79
CA GLN A 25 2.59 35.57 15.66
C GLN A 25 1.87 36.38 16.74
N PHE A 26 2.30 37.62 16.95
CA PHE A 26 1.72 38.54 17.94
C PHE A 26 1.29 39.84 17.27
N LYS A 27 0.14 40.39 17.71
CA LYS A 27 -0.37 41.65 17.19
C LYS A 27 -0.70 42.64 18.30
N ASP A 28 -0.17 43.86 18.16
CA ASP A 28 -0.54 45.02 18.98
C ASP A 28 -1.74 45.79 18.41
N ASN A 29 -2.35 46.64 19.23
CA ASN A 29 -3.49 47.49 18.86
C ASN A 29 -4.71 46.70 18.35
N VAL A 30 -5.03 45.60 19.03
CA VAL A 30 -6.19 44.74 18.72
C VAL A 30 -7.42 45.22 19.51
N THR A 31 -8.52 45.45 18.81
CA THR A 31 -9.81 45.84 19.42
C THR A 31 -10.48 44.62 20.05
N ILE A 32 -10.78 44.66 21.34
CA ILE A 32 -11.45 43.54 22.03
C ILE A 32 -12.96 43.59 21.76
N VAL A 33 -13.51 42.46 21.33
CA VAL A 33 -14.96 42.25 21.14
C VAL A 33 -15.42 41.20 22.15
N ASP A 34 -16.03 41.65 23.23
CA ASP A 34 -16.58 40.83 24.33
C ASP A 34 -18.12 40.90 24.42
N HIS A 35 -18.76 41.69 23.55
CA HIS A 35 -20.21 41.77 23.38
C HIS A 35 -20.58 42.29 21.97
N LEU A 36 -21.76 41.95 21.47
CA LEU A 36 -22.23 42.28 20.10
C LEU A 36 -23.23 43.46 20.10
N SER A 37 -22.77 44.68 20.40
CA SER A 37 -23.63 45.89 20.50
C SER A 37 -23.71 46.74 19.22
N GLN A 38 -22.72 46.63 18.33
CA GLN A 38 -22.68 47.21 16.99
C GLN A 38 -22.02 46.23 16.01
N ILE A 39 -22.47 46.26 14.76
CA ILE A 39 -22.32 45.16 13.80
C ILE A 39 -21.56 45.56 12.52
N THR A 40 -20.74 46.60 12.59
CA THR A 40 -19.85 47.00 11.48
C THR A 40 -18.42 46.98 11.98
N LEU A 41 -17.54 46.28 11.28
CA LEU A 41 -16.11 46.23 11.56
C LEU A 41 -15.38 46.99 10.45
N ASP A 42 -14.73 48.09 10.82
CA ASP A 42 -13.85 48.85 9.94
C ASP A 42 -12.46 48.22 9.88
N SER A 43 -11.60 48.68 8.97
CA SER A 43 -10.28 48.10 8.77
C SER A 43 -9.47 48.03 10.07
N GLY A 44 -8.95 46.86 10.40
CA GLY A 44 -8.23 46.66 11.66
C GLY A 44 -8.28 45.23 12.19
N TRP A 45 -7.74 45.07 13.40
CA TRP A 45 -7.63 43.78 14.10
C TRP A 45 -8.58 43.71 15.28
N TYR A 46 -9.30 42.60 15.39
CA TYR A 46 -10.32 42.37 16.42
C TYR A 46 -10.09 41.05 17.14
N LEU A 47 -10.10 41.05 18.48
CA LEU A 47 -10.03 39.85 19.30
C LEU A 47 -11.43 39.51 19.81
N PHE A 48 -12.00 38.44 19.29
CA PHE A 48 -13.28 37.91 19.77
C PHE A 48 -13.01 37.03 20.99
N THR A 49 -13.60 37.37 22.12
CA THR A 49 -13.32 36.70 23.41
C THR A 49 -14.59 36.42 24.20
N GLY A 50 -14.53 35.41 25.08
CA GLY A 50 -15.68 34.98 25.88
C GLY A 50 -16.79 34.33 25.05
N THR A 51 -18.03 34.48 25.53
CA THR A 51 -19.23 33.93 24.87
C THR A 51 -19.99 35.06 24.20
N LEU A 52 -19.90 35.13 22.87
CA LEU A 52 -20.56 36.13 22.03
C LEU A 52 -21.82 35.51 21.43
N ILE A 53 -22.94 35.67 22.11
CA ILE A 53 -24.27 35.24 21.66
C ILE A 53 -25.17 36.48 21.69
N PRO A 54 -25.82 36.87 20.57
CA PRO A 54 -26.68 38.05 20.54
C PRO A 54 -27.89 37.87 21.46
N ASP A 55 -28.19 38.92 22.23
CA ASP A 55 -29.28 38.95 23.23
C ASP A 55 -30.69 39.05 22.60
N ILE A 56 -30.77 39.22 21.27
CA ILE A 56 -32.02 39.61 20.59
C ILE A 56 -32.33 38.68 19.42
N GLN A 57 -33.62 38.37 19.25
CA GLN A 57 -34.24 37.52 18.21
C GLN A 57 -33.92 37.87 16.73
N TYR A 58 -33.07 38.85 16.43
CA TYR A 58 -32.88 39.37 15.08
C TYR A 58 -31.55 38.94 14.46
N ALA A 59 -31.63 38.46 13.22
CA ALA A 59 -30.52 38.02 12.37
C ALA A 59 -29.73 39.22 11.80
N VAL A 60 -29.15 40.06 12.65
CA VAL A 60 -28.44 41.27 12.19
C VAL A 60 -27.07 40.89 11.62
N PRO A 61 -26.72 41.27 10.38
CA PRO A 61 -25.42 40.95 9.77
C PRO A 61 -24.25 41.64 10.47
N ILE A 62 -23.08 41.01 10.54
CA ILE A 62 -21.82 41.75 10.76
C ILE A 62 -21.31 42.24 9.40
N THR A 63 -21.27 43.55 9.18
CA THR A 63 -20.75 44.17 7.96
C THR A 63 -19.24 44.39 8.07
N ILE A 64 -18.49 43.94 7.08
CA ILE A 64 -17.06 44.17 6.93
C ILE A 64 -16.82 45.39 6.05
N ASN A 65 -15.99 46.34 6.52
CA ASN A 65 -15.66 47.58 5.82
C ASN A 65 -14.13 47.78 5.76
N GLY A 66 -13.57 47.63 4.57
CA GLY A 66 -12.13 47.56 4.30
C GLY A 66 -11.51 46.23 4.70
N ASP A 67 -10.26 46.24 5.20
CA ASP A 67 -9.48 45.03 5.51
C ASP A 67 -9.54 44.65 6.99
N VAL A 68 -10.29 43.58 7.30
CA VAL A 68 -10.62 43.19 8.68
C VAL A 68 -9.99 41.86 9.05
N HIS A 69 -9.35 41.83 10.21
CA HIS A 69 -8.73 40.64 10.79
C HIS A 69 -9.42 40.28 12.11
N ILE A 70 -9.98 39.07 12.19
CA ILE A 70 -10.61 38.55 13.41
C ILE A 70 -9.73 37.45 14.00
N ILE A 71 -9.30 37.62 15.25
CA ILE A 71 -8.66 36.57 16.06
C ILE A 71 -9.73 35.96 16.98
N LEU A 72 -10.00 34.66 16.81
CA LEU A 72 -10.83 33.90 17.74
C LEU A 72 -9.97 33.47 18.93
N ALA A 73 -10.21 34.07 20.10
CA ALA A 73 -9.48 33.75 21.33
C ALA A 73 -9.69 32.29 21.73
N ASP A 74 -8.73 31.73 22.47
CA ASP A 74 -8.93 30.40 23.06
C ASP A 74 -10.21 30.36 23.90
N TYR A 75 -10.99 29.29 23.73
CA TYR A 75 -12.28 29.01 24.36
C TYR A 75 -13.39 30.00 24.00
N CYS A 76 -13.15 30.92 23.06
CA CYS A 76 -14.19 31.81 22.57
C CYS A 76 -15.31 30.99 21.92
N VAL A 77 -16.55 31.36 22.22
CA VAL A 77 -17.73 30.81 21.56
C VAL A 77 -18.52 31.97 20.97
N THR A 78 -18.47 32.09 19.65
CA THR A 78 -19.24 33.09 18.90
C THR A 78 -20.35 32.42 18.13
N ILE A 79 -21.58 32.86 18.34
CA ILE A 79 -22.75 32.39 17.59
C ILE A 79 -23.47 33.61 17.02
N LEU A 80 -23.46 33.73 15.70
CA LEU A 80 -24.10 34.83 14.99
C LEU A 80 -25.42 34.37 14.39
N GLY A 81 -26.51 35.08 14.73
CA GLY A 81 -27.84 34.82 14.19
C GLY A 81 -28.05 35.37 12.78
N GLY A 82 -27.13 36.21 12.28
CA GLY A 82 -27.09 36.77 10.94
C GLY A 82 -25.73 36.56 10.26
N PRO A 83 -25.63 36.83 8.95
CA PRO A 83 -24.43 36.57 8.17
C PRO A 83 -23.28 37.53 8.52
N ILE A 84 -22.06 37.18 8.15
CA ILE A 84 -20.94 38.13 8.04
C ILE A 84 -20.88 38.59 6.59
N ASP A 85 -21.26 39.85 6.35
CA ASP A 85 -21.33 40.47 5.04
C ASP A 85 -19.97 41.05 4.62
N VAL A 86 -19.32 40.35 3.69
CA VAL A 86 -18.04 40.69 3.07
C VAL A 86 -18.31 41.13 1.64
N THR A 87 -18.96 42.27 1.45
CA THR A 87 -19.20 42.84 0.12
C THR A 87 -17.92 43.45 -0.45
N ALA A 88 -17.63 43.23 -1.73
CA ALA A 88 -16.45 43.78 -2.39
C ALA A 88 -16.44 45.32 -2.33
N PRO A 89 -15.26 45.97 -2.24
CA PRO A 89 -13.90 45.38 -2.33
C PRO A 89 -13.29 44.98 -0.97
N ASN A 90 -14.11 44.75 0.05
CA ASN A 90 -13.62 44.51 1.42
C ASN A 90 -13.02 43.10 1.59
N SER A 91 -12.21 42.88 2.63
CA SER A 91 -11.58 41.59 2.91
C SER A 91 -11.74 41.20 4.38
N LEU A 92 -11.92 39.89 4.61
CA LEU A 92 -12.01 39.31 5.93
C LEU A 92 -10.98 38.19 6.08
N THR A 93 -10.11 38.31 7.08
CA THR A 93 -9.22 37.22 7.50
C THR A 93 -9.53 36.75 8.92
N ILE A 94 -9.72 35.44 9.10
CA ILE A 94 -10.03 34.82 10.39
C ILE A 94 -8.83 33.98 10.87
N TYR A 95 -8.43 34.20 12.11
CA TYR A 95 -7.33 33.53 12.80
C TYR A 95 -7.82 32.86 14.09
N ALA A 96 -7.02 31.95 14.63
CA ALA A 96 -7.18 31.42 15.99
C ALA A 96 -5.87 31.48 16.76
N GLN A 97 -5.94 31.35 18.08
CA GLN A 97 -4.75 31.30 18.95
C GLN A 97 -4.19 29.88 19.12
N SER A 98 -4.98 28.85 18.80
CA SER A 98 -4.61 27.45 19.00
C SER A 98 -5.25 26.54 17.95
N THR A 99 -4.53 25.47 17.59
CA THR A 99 -5.07 24.33 16.81
C THR A 99 -5.63 23.21 17.69
N ASP A 100 -5.48 23.31 19.03
CA ASP A 100 -6.02 22.31 19.96
C ASP A 100 -7.55 22.38 19.96
N ILE A 101 -8.20 21.30 19.54
CA ILE A 101 -9.67 21.18 19.46
C ILE A 101 -10.38 21.51 20.79
N GLU A 102 -9.74 21.29 21.95
CA GLU A 102 -10.35 21.62 23.24
C GLU A 102 -10.26 23.12 23.59
N ARG A 103 -9.41 23.88 22.91
CA ARG A 103 -9.12 25.29 23.19
C ARG A 103 -9.47 26.22 22.05
N ILE A 104 -9.51 25.74 20.82
CA ILE A 104 -9.70 26.58 19.63
C ILE A 104 -10.97 27.44 19.75
N GLY A 105 -10.84 28.73 19.46
CA GLY A 105 -11.99 29.63 19.39
C GLY A 105 -12.95 29.21 18.28
N SER A 106 -14.25 29.32 18.54
CA SER A 106 -15.31 28.87 17.64
C SER A 106 -16.17 30.02 17.14
N LEU A 107 -16.52 29.96 15.85
CA LEU A 107 -17.41 30.88 15.18
C LEU A 107 -18.48 30.09 14.42
N THR A 108 -19.71 30.18 14.88
CA THR A 108 -20.89 29.63 14.21
C THR A 108 -21.69 30.76 13.60
N VAL A 109 -21.93 30.70 12.29
CA VAL A 109 -22.67 31.74 11.55
C VAL A 109 -23.91 31.16 10.90
N TYR A 110 -25.06 31.71 11.27
CA TYR A 110 -26.34 31.40 10.66
C TYR A 110 -26.75 32.53 9.72
N SER A 111 -27.24 32.16 8.53
CA SER A 111 -27.96 33.10 7.69
C SER A 111 -29.46 32.83 7.80
N ARG A 112 -30.26 33.88 7.98
CA ARG A 112 -31.73 33.84 7.82
C ARG A 112 -32.23 34.87 6.81
N LEU A 113 -31.28 35.63 6.29
CA LEU A 113 -31.42 36.61 5.24
C LEU A 113 -30.86 35.91 4.00
N TYR A 114 -31.26 36.30 2.80
CA TYR A 114 -30.89 35.59 1.57
C TYR A 114 -29.39 35.71 1.20
N ASN A 115 -28.45 35.80 2.16
CA ASN A 115 -27.00 35.91 2.00
C ASN A 115 -26.29 34.56 2.21
N ALA A 116 -25.05 34.46 1.72
CA ALA A 116 -24.08 33.49 2.24
C ALA A 116 -23.83 33.72 3.74
N CYS A 117 -23.47 32.67 4.50
CA CYS A 117 -23.24 32.85 5.94
C CYS A 117 -22.00 33.69 6.21
N ILE A 118 -20.88 33.38 5.56
CA ILE A 118 -19.68 34.24 5.55
C ILE A 118 -19.42 34.57 4.08
N GLY A 119 -19.68 35.81 3.69
CA GLY A 119 -19.84 36.12 2.28
C GLY A 119 -20.64 37.37 2.01
N SER A 120 -21.15 37.52 0.80
CA SER A 120 -22.03 38.64 0.46
C SER A 120 -23.35 38.15 -0.15
N LEU A 121 -24.33 39.06 -0.27
CA LEU A 121 -25.48 38.95 -1.18
C LEU A 121 -25.15 39.41 -2.61
N SER A 122 -24.07 40.16 -2.77
CA SER A 122 -23.59 40.76 -4.01
C SER A 122 -22.22 40.17 -4.37
N ILE A 123 -21.39 40.94 -5.09
CA ILE A 123 -20.00 40.60 -5.34
C ILE A 123 -19.31 40.43 -3.98
N CYS A 124 -18.85 39.22 -3.71
CA CYS A 124 -18.15 38.91 -2.47
C CYS A 124 -16.74 39.51 -2.53
N GLY A 125 -16.26 40.03 -1.41
CA GLY A 125 -14.87 40.34 -1.19
C GLY A 125 -14.05 39.08 -0.86
N ASP A 126 -12.78 39.27 -0.54
CA ASP A 126 -11.88 38.13 -0.25
C ASP A 126 -12.08 37.61 1.18
N ILE A 127 -12.14 36.29 1.32
CA ILE A 127 -12.31 35.61 2.60
C ILE A 127 -11.13 34.67 2.80
N THR A 128 -10.39 34.86 3.89
CA THR A 128 -9.27 34.01 4.27
C THR A 128 -9.49 33.41 5.66
N ILE A 129 -9.29 32.10 5.80
CA ILE A 129 -9.37 31.38 7.08
C ILE A 129 -8.02 30.72 7.35
N ASN A 130 -7.28 31.30 8.29
CA ASN A 130 -5.99 30.77 8.78
C ASN A 130 -6.18 29.83 9.97
N GLY A 131 -7.27 29.98 10.74
CA GLY A 131 -7.56 29.12 11.87
C GLY A 131 -8.97 29.30 12.44
N GLY A 132 -9.28 28.51 13.47
CA GLY A 132 -10.57 28.54 14.17
C GLY A 132 -11.43 27.31 13.93
N TYR A 133 -12.46 27.15 14.76
CA TYR A 133 -13.54 26.20 14.52
C TYR A 133 -14.71 26.95 13.90
N ILE A 134 -14.84 26.86 12.58
CA ILE A 134 -15.81 27.63 11.80
C ILE A 134 -16.96 26.72 11.39
N THR A 135 -18.19 27.15 11.64
CA THR A 135 -19.40 26.43 11.24
C THR A 135 -20.38 27.37 10.56
N THR A 136 -20.78 27.06 9.34
CA THR A 136 -21.85 27.78 8.64
C THR A 136 -23.07 26.90 8.45
N ALA A 137 -24.25 27.46 8.70
CA ALA A 137 -25.51 26.74 8.58
C ALA A 137 -26.66 27.64 8.11
N ASN A 138 -27.59 27.05 7.37
CA ASN A 138 -28.83 27.69 6.90
C ASN A 138 -28.63 28.85 5.91
N ALA A 139 -27.68 28.79 4.97
CA ALA A 139 -27.43 29.83 3.97
C ALA A 139 -28.59 30.08 2.94
N HIS A 140 -29.80 29.59 3.19
CA HIS A 140 -30.99 29.67 2.32
C HIS A 140 -30.78 29.15 0.90
N MET A 141 -30.38 30.00 -0.04
CA MET A 141 -30.12 29.68 -1.45
C MET A 141 -28.64 29.90 -1.84
N ASN A 142 -27.77 30.22 -0.88
CA ASN A 142 -26.42 30.74 -1.11
C ASN A 142 -25.35 29.85 -0.51
N ALA A 143 -24.09 30.23 -0.71
CA ALA A 143 -22.96 29.48 -0.20
C ALA A 143 -22.91 29.48 1.33
N GLY A 144 -22.38 28.41 1.92
CA GLY A 144 -21.99 28.44 3.33
C GLY A 144 -20.89 29.49 3.56
N ILE A 145 -19.83 29.42 2.75
CA ILE A 145 -18.73 30.39 2.71
C ILE A 145 -18.49 30.76 1.25
N GLY A 146 -18.49 32.05 0.91
CA GLY A 146 -18.29 32.55 -0.44
C GLY A 146 -19.40 33.51 -0.89
N SER A 147 -19.89 33.41 -2.13
CA SER A 147 -20.80 34.42 -2.69
C SER A 147 -22.29 34.15 -2.53
N GLY A 148 -23.07 35.22 -2.69
CA GLY A 148 -24.54 35.24 -2.74
C GLY A 148 -25.08 34.73 -4.07
N SER A 149 -26.31 35.11 -4.45
CA SER A 149 -26.96 34.69 -5.70
C SER A 149 -26.85 35.77 -6.79
N GLY A 150 -26.54 35.41 -8.04
CA GLY A 150 -26.51 36.28 -9.23
C GLY A 150 -25.31 37.22 -9.46
N TYR A 151 -24.24 37.17 -8.66
CA TYR A 151 -23.05 38.05 -8.78
C TYR A 151 -21.72 37.28 -8.68
N SER A 152 -20.69 37.68 -9.43
CA SER A 152 -19.34 37.09 -9.35
C SER A 152 -18.75 37.22 -7.94
N GLY A 153 -18.23 36.14 -7.37
CA GLY A 153 -17.71 36.10 -6.01
C GLY A 153 -16.19 36.31 -5.90
N GLY A 154 -15.75 37.01 -4.86
CA GLY A 154 -14.35 37.10 -4.43
C GLY A 154 -13.75 35.76 -3.99
N SER A 155 -12.44 35.77 -3.73
CA SER A 155 -11.68 34.54 -3.50
C SER A 155 -11.91 33.99 -2.08
N VAL A 156 -12.04 32.67 -1.97
CA VAL A 156 -12.06 31.98 -0.67
C VAL A 156 -10.77 31.19 -0.49
N THR A 157 -10.00 31.53 0.54
CA THR A 157 -8.74 30.86 0.90
C THR A 157 -8.83 30.22 2.29
N ILE A 158 -8.48 28.94 2.41
CA ILE A 158 -8.42 28.22 3.68
C ILE A 158 -7.00 27.66 3.86
N ASN A 159 -6.26 28.22 4.80
CA ASN A 159 -4.89 27.78 5.14
C ASN A 159 -4.89 26.81 6.33
N GLY A 160 -5.89 26.90 7.22
CA GLY A 160 -5.94 26.08 8.43
C GLY A 160 -7.28 26.11 9.16
N GLY A 161 -7.32 25.51 10.35
CA GLY A 161 -8.51 25.40 11.19
C GLY A 161 -9.41 24.21 10.87
N ILE A 162 -10.60 24.22 11.46
CA ILE A 162 -11.65 23.21 11.27
C ILE A 162 -12.86 23.93 10.70
N VAL A 163 -13.17 23.65 9.44
CA VAL A 163 -14.21 24.36 8.70
C VAL A 163 -15.31 23.37 8.34
N TYR A 164 -16.52 23.62 8.87
CA TYR A 164 -17.73 22.92 8.49
C TYR A 164 -18.64 23.90 7.74
N ALA A 165 -18.74 23.74 6.43
CA ALA A 165 -19.45 24.68 5.57
C ALA A 165 -20.64 23.99 4.88
N ARG A 166 -21.85 24.50 5.13
CA ARG A 166 -23.07 23.96 4.51
C ARG A 166 -23.80 25.02 3.71
N GLY A 167 -23.95 24.74 2.43
CA GLY A 167 -24.71 25.57 1.51
C GLY A 167 -26.22 25.52 1.76
N GLY A 168 -26.89 26.58 1.32
CA GLY A 168 -28.34 26.62 1.15
C GLY A 168 -28.78 25.75 -0.02
N ALA A 169 -30.09 25.60 -0.26
CA ALA A 169 -30.69 24.72 -1.26
C ALA A 169 -30.04 24.74 -2.66
N TYR A 170 -29.48 25.87 -3.08
CA TYR A 170 -28.87 26.08 -4.40
C TYR A 170 -27.40 26.54 -4.33
N GLY A 171 -26.84 26.67 -3.13
CA GLY A 171 -25.49 27.21 -2.92
C GLY A 171 -24.51 26.14 -2.49
N ALA A 172 -23.24 26.34 -2.85
CA ALA A 172 -22.18 25.42 -2.48
C ALA A 172 -21.91 25.43 -0.97
N GLY A 173 -21.29 24.37 -0.44
CA GLY A 173 -20.75 24.41 0.92
C GLY A 173 -19.72 25.53 1.04
N ILE A 174 -18.71 25.46 0.18
CA ILE A 174 -17.70 26.50 -0.02
C ILE A 174 -17.72 26.86 -1.49
N GLY A 175 -17.97 28.13 -1.78
CA GLY A 175 -18.01 28.60 -3.14
C GLY A 175 -19.20 29.49 -3.45
N GLY A 176 -19.90 29.18 -4.54
CA GLY A 176 -20.88 30.08 -5.16
C GLY A 176 -22.30 29.85 -4.65
N GLY A 177 -23.08 30.92 -4.56
CA GLY A 177 -24.54 30.83 -4.48
C GLY A 177 -25.16 30.59 -5.86
N ALA A 178 -26.50 30.53 -5.92
CA ALA A 178 -27.22 30.28 -7.17
C ALA A 178 -26.88 31.32 -8.27
N GLY A 179 -26.62 30.87 -9.49
CA GLY A 179 -26.36 31.74 -10.64
C GLY A 179 -25.12 32.62 -10.48
N THR A 180 -24.12 32.19 -9.70
CA THR A 180 -22.88 32.94 -9.49
C THR A 180 -21.63 32.24 -9.98
N TYR A 181 -20.74 33.06 -10.53
CA TYR A 181 -19.35 32.70 -10.76
C TYR A 181 -18.59 32.84 -9.45
N LEU A 182 -17.63 31.96 -9.21
CA LEU A 182 -16.57 32.21 -8.24
C LEU A 182 -15.32 32.64 -8.99
N ASP A 183 -14.49 33.49 -8.38
CA ASP A 183 -13.15 33.71 -8.91
C ASP A 183 -12.22 32.54 -8.59
N ARG A 184 -11.97 32.29 -7.29
CA ARG A 184 -11.02 31.25 -6.85
C ARG A 184 -11.38 30.66 -5.50
N ILE A 185 -11.29 29.33 -5.39
CA ILE A 185 -11.24 28.62 -4.11
C ILE A 185 -9.84 28.02 -3.96
N THR A 186 -9.16 28.34 -2.87
CA THR A 186 -7.84 27.79 -2.54
C THR A 186 -7.87 27.15 -1.14
N ILE A 187 -7.48 25.89 -1.04
CA ILE A 187 -7.37 25.17 0.24
C ILE A 187 -5.95 24.64 0.37
N ASN A 188 -5.17 25.27 1.25
CA ASN A 188 -3.78 24.90 1.52
C ASN A 188 -3.65 23.96 2.73
N GLY A 189 -4.66 23.91 3.60
CA GLY A 189 -4.60 23.12 4.82
C GLY A 189 -5.90 23.10 5.62
N GLY A 190 -5.82 22.55 6.83
CA GLY A 190 -6.95 22.43 7.75
C GLY A 190 -7.78 21.15 7.56
N THR A 191 -8.83 21.01 8.39
CA THR A 191 -9.86 19.98 8.26
C THR A 191 -11.13 20.62 7.72
N VAL A 192 -11.48 20.33 6.47
CA VAL A 192 -12.61 20.97 5.80
C VAL A 192 -13.69 19.94 5.49
N THR A 193 -14.92 20.20 5.93
CA THR A 193 -16.11 19.47 5.50
C THR A 193 -17.04 20.44 4.81
N ALA A 194 -17.29 20.24 3.53
CA ALA A 194 -18.13 21.10 2.71
C ALA A 194 -19.30 20.30 2.14
N ILE A 195 -20.52 20.80 2.34
CA ILE A 195 -21.76 20.13 1.94
C ILE A 195 -22.59 21.08 1.09
N GLY A 196 -22.83 20.68 -0.15
CA GLY A 196 -23.67 21.43 -1.09
C GLY A 196 -25.15 21.38 -0.74
N GLY A 197 -25.89 22.33 -1.30
CA GLY A 197 -27.34 22.43 -1.15
C GLY A 197 -28.11 21.18 -1.55
N SER A 198 -29.05 20.74 -0.71
CA SER A 198 -29.99 19.66 -1.01
C SER A 198 -31.32 20.23 -1.54
N GLY A 199 -31.79 19.77 -2.70
CA GLY A 199 -33.04 20.22 -3.34
C GLY A 199 -33.19 19.63 -4.75
N ASN A 200 -34.24 19.97 -5.51
CA ASN A 200 -34.39 19.50 -6.91
C ASN A 200 -33.28 20.01 -7.85
N SER A 201 -32.42 20.88 -7.35
CA SER A 201 -31.32 21.52 -8.05
C SER A 201 -30.21 21.71 -7.02
N GLY A 202 -29.38 20.67 -6.82
CA GLY A 202 -28.31 20.74 -5.83
C GLY A 202 -27.18 21.67 -6.23
N ALA A 203 -26.19 21.81 -5.34
CA ALA A 203 -24.95 22.53 -5.60
C ALA A 203 -23.73 21.69 -5.19
N ALA A 204 -22.54 22.13 -5.61
CA ALA A 204 -21.32 21.41 -5.26
C ALA A 204 -21.01 21.48 -3.77
N GLY A 205 -20.29 20.49 -3.23
CA GLY A 205 -19.71 20.60 -1.89
C GLY A 205 -18.72 21.76 -1.84
N ILE A 206 -17.74 21.72 -2.75
CA ILE A 206 -16.76 22.78 -3.00
C ILE A 206 -16.86 23.17 -4.48
N GLY A 207 -17.15 24.43 -4.77
CA GLY A 207 -17.24 24.93 -6.14
C GLY A 207 -18.56 25.63 -6.44
N GLY A 208 -19.16 25.34 -7.59
CA GLY A 208 -20.29 26.10 -8.14
C GLY A 208 -21.63 25.89 -7.44
N GLY A 209 -22.42 26.96 -7.37
CA GLY A 209 -23.86 26.91 -7.09
C GLY A 209 -24.69 26.57 -8.34
N TYR A 210 -25.99 26.35 -8.17
CA TYR A 210 -26.89 26.00 -9.28
C TYR A 210 -27.12 27.14 -10.27
N GLY A 211 -27.15 26.84 -11.57
CA GLY A 211 -27.80 27.68 -12.59
C GLY A 211 -26.91 28.77 -13.23
N VAL A 212 -25.60 28.57 -13.29
CA VAL A 212 -24.74 29.40 -14.16
C VAL A 212 -24.87 28.94 -15.62
N GLN A 213 -24.56 29.80 -16.59
CA GLN A 213 -24.48 29.47 -18.02
C GLN A 213 -23.11 29.80 -18.63
N GLU A 214 -22.15 30.29 -17.83
CA GLU A 214 -20.82 30.71 -18.29
C GLU A 214 -19.73 30.26 -17.30
N SER A 215 -18.45 30.45 -17.67
CA SER A 215 -17.24 29.88 -17.05
C SER A 215 -17.23 29.94 -15.52
N GLY A 216 -16.99 28.80 -14.87
CA GLY A 216 -16.86 28.71 -13.43
C GLY A 216 -15.47 29.04 -12.88
N GLY A 217 -15.39 29.24 -11.57
CA GLY A 217 -14.14 29.56 -10.87
C GLY A 217 -13.14 28.41 -10.79
N THR A 218 -11.88 28.76 -10.49
CA THR A 218 -10.79 27.78 -10.29
C THR A 218 -10.82 27.22 -8.88
N ILE A 219 -10.62 25.90 -8.74
CA ILE A 219 -10.50 25.23 -7.43
C ILE A 219 -9.08 24.68 -7.31
N THR A 220 -8.34 25.07 -6.27
CA THR A 220 -6.99 24.58 -6.00
C THR A 220 -6.91 24.02 -4.59
N ILE A 221 -6.48 22.76 -4.46
CA ILE A 221 -6.26 22.09 -3.17
C ILE A 221 -4.81 21.62 -3.12
N THR A 222 -4.01 22.17 -2.21
CA THR A 222 -2.59 21.83 -2.05
C THR A 222 -2.32 21.08 -0.74
N GLY A 223 -3.31 20.96 0.15
CA GLY A 223 -3.17 20.27 1.42
C GLY A 223 -4.46 20.17 2.24
N GLY A 224 -4.35 19.57 3.43
CA GLY A 224 -5.45 19.41 4.39
C GLY A 224 -6.15 18.04 4.34
N THR A 225 -7.16 17.87 5.21
CA THR A 225 -8.10 16.73 5.20
C THR A 225 -9.47 17.24 4.77
N ILE A 226 -9.87 16.90 3.55
CA ILE A 226 -11.03 17.50 2.88
C ILE A 226 -12.11 16.45 2.69
N LYS A 227 -13.35 16.80 3.06
CA LYS A 227 -14.55 16.01 2.77
C LYS A 227 -15.57 16.89 2.07
N ALA A 228 -15.83 16.61 0.81
CA ALA A 228 -16.72 17.38 -0.03
C ALA A 228 -17.91 16.51 -0.48
N PHE A 229 -19.12 16.96 -0.18
CA PHE A 229 -20.35 16.25 -0.50
C PHE A 229 -21.23 17.11 -1.40
N GLY A 230 -21.48 16.61 -2.60
CA GLY A 230 -22.36 17.22 -3.56
C GLY A 230 -23.82 17.14 -3.11
N GLY A 231 -24.55 18.21 -3.39
CA GLY A 231 -26.00 18.22 -3.38
C GLY A 231 -26.59 17.34 -4.47
N SER A 232 -27.92 17.26 -4.54
CA SER A 232 -28.66 16.49 -5.55
C SER A 232 -28.10 16.70 -6.97
N SER A 233 -27.65 15.61 -7.60
CA SER A 233 -27.08 15.59 -8.97
C SER A 233 -25.86 16.50 -9.20
N SER A 234 -25.16 16.89 -8.15
CA SER A 234 -24.04 17.86 -8.22
C SER A 234 -22.72 17.22 -7.80
N ALA A 235 -21.60 17.81 -8.21
CA ALA A 235 -20.30 17.28 -7.88
C ALA A 235 -19.95 17.41 -6.38
N GLY A 236 -19.12 16.52 -5.85
CA GLY A 236 -18.49 16.72 -4.55
C GLY A 236 -17.60 17.96 -4.58
N ILE A 237 -16.65 17.97 -5.51
CA ILE A 237 -15.78 19.11 -5.85
C ILE A 237 -16.00 19.43 -7.32
N GLY A 238 -16.36 20.66 -7.64
CA GLY A 238 -16.56 21.11 -9.03
C GLY A 238 -17.90 21.81 -9.22
N SER A 239 -18.70 21.39 -10.19
CA SER A 239 -19.92 22.11 -10.60
C SER A 239 -21.23 21.49 -10.08
N ALA A 240 -22.25 22.34 -9.98
CA ALA A 240 -23.62 21.92 -9.75
C ALA A 240 -24.22 21.20 -10.97
N GLY A 241 -25.38 20.56 -10.82
CA GLY A 241 -26.15 20.06 -11.98
C GLY A 241 -26.81 21.20 -12.78
N ASN A 242 -27.23 20.90 -14.02
CA ASN A 242 -27.90 21.82 -14.97
C ASN A 242 -27.08 23.05 -15.39
N GLN A 243 -26.46 22.98 -16.58
CA GLN A 243 -25.79 24.10 -17.25
C GLN A 243 -24.65 24.75 -16.45
N SER A 244 -24.28 24.19 -15.29
CA SER A 244 -23.36 24.86 -14.38
C SER A 244 -21.91 24.50 -14.69
N PHE A 245 -21.03 25.49 -14.78
CA PHE A 245 -19.62 25.29 -15.10
C PHE A 245 -18.77 25.41 -13.84
N CYS A 246 -17.76 24.57 -13.69
CA CYS A 246 -16.58 24.90 -12.89
C CYS A 246 -15.39 25.05 -13.83
N GLY A 247 -14.47 25.96 -13.50
CA GLY A 247 -13.22 26.09 -14.24
C GLY A 247 -12.25 24.98 -13.86
N THR A 248 -10.95 25.23 -13.98
CA THR A 248 -9.95 24.22 -13.67
C THR A 248 -10.01 23.76 -12.20
N ILE A 249 -9.97 22.44 -12.00
CA ILE A 249 -9.81 21.81 -10.69
C ILE A 249 -8.38 21.27 -10.60
N THR A 250 -7.61 21.76 -9.62
CA THR A 250 -6.24 21.30 -9.35
C THR A 250 -6.13 20.75 -7.94
N ILE A 251 -5.66 19.52 -7.79
CA ILE A 251 -5.38 18.89 -6.49
C ILE A 251 -3.94 18.39 -6.49
N SER A 252 -3.09 19.02 -5.66
CA SER A 252 -1.65 18.72 -5.57
C SER A 252 -1.17 18.31 -4.18
N GLY A 253 -2.09 18.18 -3.20
CA GLY A 253 -1.80 17.64 -1.88
C GLY A 253 -3.04 17.40 -1.02
N GLY A 254 -2.86 16.69 0.10
CA GLY A 254 -3.91 16.44 1.11
C GLY A 254 -4.62 15.09 0.98
N ASP A 255 -5.48 14.78 1.96
CA ASP A 255 -6.41 13.64 1.91
C ASP A 255 -7.80 14.15 1.53
N VAL A 256 -8.19 13.96 0.27
CA VAL A 256 -9.41 14.51 -0.33
C VAL A 256 -10.42 13.40 -0.58
N GLU A 257 -11.55 13.46 0.13
CA GLU A 257 -12.71 12.62 -0.11
C GLU A 257 -13.82 13.45 -0.74
N ALA A 258 -14.19 13.13 -1.99
CA ALA A 258 -15.20 13.85 -2.75
C ALA A 258 -16.29 12.91 -3.22
N THR A 259 -17.53 13.17 -2.83
CA THR A 259 -18.70 12.36 -3.18
C THR A 259 -19.74 13.22 -3.88
N GLY A 260 -20.08 12.88 -5.11
CA GLY A 260 -21.16 13.51 -5.85
C GLY A 260 -22.53 13.17 -5.25
N GLY A 261 -23.54 13.97 -5.56
CA GLY A 261 -24.91 13.68 -5.15
C GLY A 261 -25.72 13.03 -6.25
N HIS A 262 -26.77 12.30 -5.84
CA HIS A 262 -27.67 11.56 -6.71
C HIS A 262 -29.12 12.02 -6.51
N TYR A 263 -29.86 12.19 -7.60
CA TYR A 263 -31.28 12.49 -7.55
C TYR A 263 -32.00 11.98 -8.81
N GLY A 264 -32.98 11.09 -8.62
CA GLY A 264 -33.67 10.46 -9.74
C GLY A 264 -32.71 9.62 -10.57
N ASN A 265 -32.64 9.87 -11.89
CA ASN A 265 -31.67 9.20 -12.76
C ASN A 265 -30.34 9.96 -12.83
N SER A 266 -30.27 11.16 -12.26
CA SER A 266 -29.13 12.06 -12.39
C SER A 266 -28.11 11.86 -11.26
N SER A 267 -26.84 11.94 -11.61
CA SER A 267 -25.69 11.72 -10.71
C SER A 267 -24.56 12.68 -11.02
N GLY A 268 -24.06 13.39 -10.01
CA GLY A 268 -22.84 14.17 -10.12
C GLY A 268 -21.59 13.31 -9.90
N ALA A 269 -20.47 13.74 -10.47
CA ALA A 269 -19.17 13.14 -10.20
C ALA A 269 -18.71 13.39 -8.76
N GLY A 270 -17.77 12.59 -8.26
CA GLY A 270 -17.05 12.93 -7.04
C GLY A 270 -16.26 14.24 -7.24
N ILE A 271 -15.47 14.30 -8.31
CA ILE A 271 -14.70 15.47 -8.72
C ILE A 271 -15.01 15.79 -10.18
N GLY A 272 -15.47 17.01 -10.44
CA GLY A 272 -15.76 17.48 -11.78
C GLY A 272 -17.19 17.98 -11.92
N GLY A 273 -17.96 17.35 -12.80
CA GLY A 273 -19.22 17.87 -13.29
C GLY A 273 -20.45 17.39 -12.52
N GLY A 274 -21.46 18.24 -12.41
CA GLY A 274 -22.83 17.83 -12.09
C GLY A 274 -23.56 17.18 -13.27
N SER A 275 -24.71 16.57 -13.02
CA SER A 275 -25.54 15.95 -14.06
C SER A 275 -26.14 16.96 -15.04
N CYS A 276 -26.29 16.53 -16.30
CA CYS A 276 -27.23 17.14 -17.26
C CYS A 276 -28.69 16.80 -16.92
N ILE A 277 -29.66 17.61 -17.36
CA ILE A 277 -31.09 17.23 -17.38
C ILE A 277 -31.58 17.24 -18.82
N TYR A 278 -32.16 16.11 -19.25
CA TYR A 278 -32.82 15.99 -20.53
C TYR A 278 -34.23 16.62 -20.49
N ASN A 279 -34.53 17.58 -21.37
CA ASN A 279 -35.92 17.97 -21.64
C ASN A 279 -36.32 17.55 -23.07
N TRP A 280 -37.61 17.28 -23.29
CA TRP A 280 -38.16 16.66 -24.51
C TRP A 280 -38.01 17.47 -25.82
N LEU A 281 -37.37 18.64 -25.78
CA LEU A 281 -37.23 19.56 -26.91
C LEU A 281 -35.76 19.88 -27.29
N SER A 282 -34.77 19.57 -26.44
CA SER A 282 -33.33 19.73 -26.76
C SER A 282 -32.41 19.11 -25.69
N VAL A 283 -31.22 18.64 -26.09
CA VAL A 283 -30.12 18.33 -25.16
C VAL A 283 -29.71 19.62 -24.44
N VAL A 284 -29.86 19.64 -23.12
CA VAL A 284 -29.37 20.73 -22.28
C VAL A 284 -28.01 20.32 -21.72
N TYR A 285 -27.01 21.18 -21.91
CA TYR A 285 -25.62 20.98 -21.45
C TYR A 285 -25.56 20.61 -19.96
N GLY A 286 -24.68 19.65 -19.63
CA GLY A 286 -24.47 19.17 -18.27
C GLY A 286 -23.77 20.17 -17.37
N GLY A 287 -23.49 19.75 -16.13
CA GLY A 287 -22.57 20.50 -15.31
C GLY A 287 -21.16 20.24 -15.82
N ASP A 288 -20.55 21.20 -16.50
CA ASP A 288 -19.24 21.00 -17.11
C ASP A 288 -18.14 21.21 -16.05
N SER A 289 -17.10 20.39 -16.15
CA SER A 289 -16.05 20.35 -15.13
C SER A 289 -14.79 21.17 -15.45
N GLY A 290 -14.68 21.66 -16.70
CA GLY A 290 -13.44 22.22 -17.22
C GLY A 290 -12.32 21.18 -17.24
N ASP A 291 -11.09 21.64 -16.99
CA ASP A 291 -9.92 20.78 -16.86
C ASP A 291 -9.73 20.30 -15.42
N ILE A 292 -9.38 19.01 -15.24
CA ILE A 292 -9.12 18.41 -13.95
C ILE A 292 -7.66 17.92 -13.91
N LEU A 293 -6.86 18.45 -13.00
CA LEU A 293 -5.47 18.08 -12.78
C LEU A 293 -5.27 17.60 -11.34
N ILE A 294 -4.88 16.34 -11.16
CA ILE A 294 -4.64 15.74 -9.84
C ILE A 294 -3.25 15.12 -9.84
N TYR A 295 -2.35 15.61 -8.98
CA TYR A 295 -0.96 15.16 -8.91
C TYR A 295 -0.39 15.28 -7.50
N GLY A 296 0.88 14.94 -7.31
CA GLY A 296 1.62 15.20 -6.08
C GLY A 296 1.79 13.98 -5.18
N GLU A 297 2.96 13.92 -4.54
CA GLU A 297 3.39 12.77 -3.74
C GLU A 297 2.57 12.58 -2.45
N ASN A 298 2.15 13.69 -1.84
CA ASN A 298 1.37 13.71 -0.59
C ASN A 298 -0.14 13.85 -0.85
N THR A 299 -0.58 13.50 -2.05
CA THR A 299 -1.96 13.62 -2.49
C THR A 299 -2.62 12.26 -2.43
N LYS A 300 -3.76 12.20 -1.74
CA LYS A 300 -4.65 11.05 -1.73
C LYS A 300 -6.05 11.51 -2.08
N VAL A 301 -6.66 10.86 -3.06
CA VAL A 301 -7.98 11.19 -3.56
C VAL A 301 -8.89 9.98 -3.51
N THR A 302 -10.01 10.11 -2.83
CA THR A 302 -11.14 9.19 -2.92
C THR A 302 -12.31 9.92 -3.56
N ALA A 303 -12.58 9.63 -4.84
CA ALA A 303 -13.71 10.22 -5.55
C ALA A 303 -14.81 9.16 -5.75
N LYS A 304 -16.07 9.56 -5.61
CA LYS A 304 -17.23 8.69 -5.81
C LYS A 304 -18.36 9.46 -6.48
N SER A 305 -18.91 8.93 -7.57
CA SER A 305 -20.16 9.42 -8.11
C SER A 305 -21.31 9.18 -7.14
N GLY A 306 -22.37 9.99 -7.22
CA GLY A 306 -23.48 9.87 -6.27
C GLY A 306 -24.26 8.55 -6.35
N ASP A 307 -24.34 7.97 -7.54
CA ASP A 307 -25.00 6.69 -7.84
C ASP A 307 -24.05 5.48 -7.74
N GLY A 308 -22.74 5.70 -7.57
CA GLY A 308 -21.72 4.65 -7.62
C GLY A 308 -21.53 3.99 -8.99
N ILE A 309 -22.24 4.42 -10.04
CA ILE A 309 -22.17 3.86 -11.41
C ILE A 309 -21.53 4.85 -12.37
N SER A 310 -21.93 6.11 -12.30
CA SER A 310 -21.40 7.22 -13.09
C SER A 310 -19.89 7.45 -12.89
N PRO A 311 -19.21 8.25 -13.74
CA PRO A 311 -17.82 8.60 -13.55
C PRO A 311 -17.58 9.24 -12.19
N ASP A 312 -16.57 8.74 -11.47
CA ASP A 312 -16.21 9.29 -10.17
C ASP A 312 -15.40 10.58 -10.30
N ILE A 313 -14.62 10.72 -11.38
CA ILE A 313 -13.96 11.97 -11.78
C ILE A 313 -14.32 12.26 -13.24
N GLY A 314 -14.63 13.51 -13.55
CA GLY A 314 -15.10 13.94 -14.87
C GLY A 314 -16.54 14.40 -14.83
N ALA A 315 -17.30 14.18 -15.91
CA ALA A 315 -18.66 14.67 -16.03
C ALA A 315 -19.69 13.83 -15.26
N GLY A 316 -20.71 14.49 -14.71
CA GLY A 316 -21.91 13.85 -14.21
C GLY A 316 -22.82 13.33 -15.33
N THR A 317 -23.78 12.47 -14.97
CA THR A 317 -24.67 11.77 -15.93
C THR A 317 -26.14 11.90 -15.56
N ASP A 318 -27.03 11.90 -16.55
CA ASP A 318 -28.49 11.90 -16.35
C ASP A 318 -29.12 10.50 -16.25
N GLY A 319 -28.29 9.44 -16.19
CA GLY A 319 -28.74 8.04 -16.15
C GLY A 319 -29.34 7.52 -17.46
N LEU A 320 -29.39 8.33 -18.53
CA LEU A 320 -29.76 7.92 -19.88
C LEU A 320 -28.53 7.76 -20.79
N GLY A 321 -27.33 7.88 -20.23
CA GLY A 321 -26.07 7.84 -20.97
C GLY A 321 -25.70 9.18 -21.61
N HIS A 322 -26.37 10.28 -21.24
CA HIS A 322 -25.86 11.62 -21.54
C HIS A 322 -24.91 12.06 -20.44
N TYR A 323 -23.84 12.72 -20.85
CA TYR A 323 -22.77 13.21 -19.98
C TYR A 323 -22.66 14.73 -20.14
N GLY A 324 -22.33 15.42 -19.05
CA GLY A 324 -21.76 16.77 -19.16
C GLY A 324 -20.44 16.76 -19.94
N GLN A 325 -19.92 17.94 -20.29
CA GLN A 325 -18.60 18.03 -20.91
C GLN A 325 -17.51 18.07 -19.85
N THR A 326 -16.39 17.44 -20.17
CA THR A 326 -15.14 17.59 -19.45
C THR A 326 -14.08 17.72 -20.52
N ASP A 327 -13.24 18.75 -20.38
CA ASP A 327 -12.26 19.07 -21.40
C ASP A 327 -11.10 18.08 -21.29
N ASN A 328 -10.27 18.21 -20.25
CA ASN A 328 -9.14 17.33 -20.02
C ASN A 328 -9.10 16.82 -18.58
N ILE A 329 -8.82 15.53 -18.40
CA ILE A 329 -8.59 14.93 -17.08
C ILE A 329 -7.18 14.35 -17.06
N LEU A 330 -6.38 14.85 -16.13
CA LEU A 330 -5.07 14.33 -15.84
C LEU A 330 -4.97 13.98 -14.36
N VAL A 331 -4.83 12.68 -14.08
CA VAL A 331 -4.56 12.16 -12.73
C VAL A 331 -3.21 11.49 -12.76
N MET A 332 -2.37 11.80 -11.78
CA MET A 332 -0.97 11.39 -11.68
C MET A 332 -0.62 11.22 -10.20
N LEU A 333 -1.14 10.15 -9.61
CA LEU A 333 -0.99 9.85 -8.19
C LEU A 333 -0.18 8.59 -7.97
N SER A 334 0.55 8.54 -6.86
CA SER A 334 1.20 7.33 -6.37
C SER A 334 0.22 6.15 -6.33
N GLU A 335 0.67 4.94 -6.62
CA GLU A 335 -0.19 3.75 -6.59
C GLU A 335 -0.94 3.63 -5.26
N GLY A 336 -2.23 3.33 -5.35
CA GLY A 336 -3.10 3.20 -4.18
C GLY A 336 -3.59 4.54 -3.59
N ASN A 337 -3.07 5.69 -4.04
CA ASN A 337 -3.55 6.99 -3.57
C ASN A 337 -4.78 7.50 -4.33
N LEU A 338 -5.16 6.87 -5.45
CA LEU A 338 -6.45 7.05 -6.09
C LEU A 338 -7.39 5.89 -5.72
N LEU A 339 -8.42 6.17 -4.91
CA LEU A 339 -9.32 5.15 -4.36
C LEU A 339 -10.76 5.37 -4.84
N GLY A 340 -11.49 4.26 -5.02
CA GLY A 340 -12.91 4.26 -5.41
C GLY A 340 -13.17 4.25 -6.91
N THR A 341 -12.14 4.38 -7.74
CA THR A 341 -12.29 4.78 -9.16
C THR A 341 -11.50 3.95 -10.17
N ALA A 342 -10.80 2.89 -9.75
CA ALA A 342 -9.83 2.15 -10.57
C ALA A 342 -10.42 1.51 -11.86
N GLY A 343 -11.75 1.37 -11.95
CA GLY A 343 -12.43 0.89 -13.16
C GLY A 343 -13.10 1.99 -14.00
N LYS A 344 -13.04 3.26 -13.58
CA LYS A 344 -13.81 4.37 -14.17
C LYS A 344 -12.96 5.56 -14.67
N ILE A 345 -11.63 5.51 -14.52
CA ILE A 345 -10.70 6.62 -14.87
C ILE A 345 -9.48 6.10 -15.68
N GLY A 346 -9.61 4.96 -16.36
CA GLY A 346 -8.60 4.49 -17.33
C GLY A 346 -7.36 3.79 -16.75
N ASN A 347 -6.29 3.68 -17.55
CA ASN A 347 -5.15 2.78 -17.33
C ASN A 347 -4.09 3.35 -16.36
N THR A 348 -3.20 2.51 -15.83
CA THR A 348 -2.07 2.94 -14.99
C THR A 348 -0.81 3.07 -15.84
N VAL A 349 -0.07 4.18 -15.72
CA VAL A 349 1.21 4.42 -16.42
C VAL A 349 2.37 4.30 -15.43
N LYS A 350 3.24 3.31 -15.61
CA LYS A 350 4.35 3.06 -14.69
C LYS A 350 5.58 3.89 -15.03
N PHE A 351 6.06 4.69 -14.09
CA PHE A 351 7.37 5.33 -14.17
C PHE A 351 8.41 4.45 -13.49
N THR A 352 9.54 4.24 -14.15
CA THR A 352 10.67 3.49 -13.59
C THR A 352 11.96 4.28 -13.79
N ALA A 353 12.62 4.62 -12.68
CA ALA A 353 13.96 5.22 -12.70
C ALA A 353 14.96 4.32 -11.95
N ASN A 354 16.22 4.36 -12.38
CA ASN A 354 17.35 3.59 -11.82
C ASN A 354 17.69 3.96 -10.34
N PRO A 355 18.26 3.05 -9.50
CA PRO A 355 18.24 3.10 -8.02
C PRO A 355 18.85 4.31 -7.33
N ALA A 356 19.60 5.15 -8.04
CA ALA A 356 20.26 6.31 -7.46
C ALA A 356 19.60 7.65 -7.85
N SER A 357 18.38 7.63 -8.39
CA SER A 357 17.64 8.85 -8.80
C SER A 357 17.40 9.76 -7.60
N ALA A 358 18.19 10.83 -7.48
CA ALA A 358 18.05 11.85 -6.44
C ALA A 358 17.11 13.01 -6.86
N ASN A 359 16.60 13.00 -8.09
CA ASN A 359 15.87 14.11 -8.70
C ASN A 359 14.39 13.79 -8.89
N ALA A 360 13.56 14.83 -8.96
CA ALA A 360 12.13 14.71 -9.24
C ALA A 360 11.89 14.35 -10.71
N VAL A 361 10.84 13.55 -10.99
CA VAL A 361 10.31 13.50 -12.37
C VAL A 361 9.51 14.76 -12.59
N GLU A 362 9.98 15.56 -13.53
CA GLU A 362 9.26 16.72 -14.02
C GLU A 362 8.40 16.27 -15.21
N ALA A 363 7.16 16.73 -15.28
CA ALA A 363 6.37 16.63 -16.50
C ALA A 363 6.01 18.03 -16.98
N GLU A 364 6.31 18.33 -18.24
CA GLU A 364 5.72 19.47 -18.92
C GLU A 364 4.39 19.00 -19.51
N LEU A 365 3.31 19.61 -19.03
CA LEU A 365 1.97 19.31 -19.51
C LEU A 365 1.66 20.16 -20.73
N PRO A 366 1.10 19.58 -21.80
CA PRO A 366 0.65 20.34 -22.95
C PRO A 366 -0.51 21.27 -22.56
N ALA A 367 -0.90 22.13 -23.50
CA ALA A 367 -2.13 22.90 -23.37
C ALA A 367 -3.30 21.94 -23.07
N PRO A 368 -4.28 22.32 -22.23
CA PRO A 368 -4.46 23.65 -21.63
C PRO A 368 -3.71 23.87 -20.30
N PHE A 369 -3.05 22.85 -19.73
CA PHE A 369 -2.39 22.99 -18.42
C PHE A 369 -1.10 23.83 -18.50
N ASN A 370 -0.35 23.75 -19.61
CA ASN A 370 0.84 24.58 -19.90
C ASN A 370 1.75 24.85 -18.68
N MET A 371 2.06 23.80 -17.91
CA MET A 371 2.84 23.93 -16.67
C MET A 371 3.81 22.78 -16.49
N THR A 372 4.94 23.06 -15.84
CA THR A 372 5.86 22.06 -15.32
C THR A 372 5.43 21.67 -13.91
N ILE A 373 5.35 20.37 -13.65
CA ILE A 373 5.01 19.83 -12.33
C ILE A 373 6.04 18.83 -11.86
N ASP A 374 6.36 18.91 -10.57
CA ASP A 374 7.12 17.89 -9.85
C ASP A 374 6.16 16.74 -9.51
N LEU A 375 6.29 15.63 -10.25
CA LEU A 375 5.40 14.50 -10.10
C LEU A 375 5.71 13.72 -8.82
N LEU A 376 6.96 13.31 -8.65
CA LEU A 376 7.44 12.51 -7.53
C LEU A 376 8.91 12.80 -7.26
N THR A 377 9.31 12.80 -5.98
CA THR A 377 10.72 12.79 -5.58
C THR A 377 11.16 11.37 -5.20
N GLY A 378 12.42 11.00 -5.45
CA GLY A 378 12.99 9.74 -4.97
C GLY A 378 12.22 8.48 -5.43
N LEU A 379 12.22 8.22 -6.74
CA LEU A 379 11.42 7.18 -7.37
C LEU A 379 11.73 5.74 -6.91
N GLY A 380 12.91 5.44 -6.36
CA GLY A 380 13.26 4.08 -5.92
C GLY A 380 13.37 3.05 -7.07
N THR A 381 13.64 1.77 -6.75
CA THR A 381 13.75 0.70 -7.76
C THR A 381 13.13 -0.63 -7.38
N GLY A 382 12.89 -1.46 -8.39
CA GLY A 382 12.41 -2.84 -8.22
C GLY A 382 11.02 -2.84 -7.61
N ALA A 383 10.85 -3.56 -6.50
CA ALA A 383 9.59 -3.58 -5.75
C ALA A 383 9.31 -2.27 -5.00
N GLU A 384 10.30 -1.37 -4.86
CA GLU A 384 10.17 -0.08 -4.17
C GLU A 384 10.07 1.10 -5.14
N ALA A 385 9.96 0.84 -6.46
CA ALA A 385 9.72 1.88 -7.43
C ALA A 385 8.34 2.52 -7.18
N LYS A 386 8.30 3.82 -6.94
CA LYS A 386 7.06 4.58 -6.79
C LYS A 386 6.34 4.59 -8.15
N MET A 387 5.14 4.03 -8.19
CA MET A 387 4.32 3.96 -9.40
C MET A 387 3.32 5.11 -9.42
N MET A 388 3.03 5.67 -10.60
CA MET A 388 1.92 6.60 -10.77
C MET A 388 0.79 5.93 -11.59
N SER A 389 -0.45 6.38 -11.47
CA SER A 389 -1.54 5.99 -12.39
C SER A 389 -1.92 7.17 -13.27
N ALA A 390 -2.20 6.96 -14.56
CA ALA A 390 -2.62 8.05 -15.43
C ALA A 390 -3.57 7.67 -16.59
N PHE A 391 -4.60 8.53 -16.74
CA PHE A 391 -5.36 8.94 -17.93
C PHE A 391 -6.78 8.39 -18.21
N THR A 392 -7.69 9.35 -18.40
CA THR A 392 -8.66 9.42 -19.50
C THR A 392 -8.61 10.82 -20.12
N THR A 393 -8.27 10.97 -21.41
CA THR A 393 -8.53 12.23 -22.13
C THR A 393 -9.80 12.10 -22.96
N THR A 394 -10.70 13.07 -22.82
CA THR A 394 -11.80 13.30 -23.77
C THR A 394 -11.42 14.35 -24.85
N GLY A 395 -10.20 14.91 -24.76
CA GLY A 395 -9.57 15.84 -25.69
C GLY A 395 -8.20 15.36 -26.21
N SER A 396 -7.59 16.13 -27.12
CA SER A 396 -6.53 15.80 -28.10
C SER A 396 -5.38 14.87 -27.68
N ALA A 397 -4.81 14.18 -28.68
CA ALA A 397 -3.59 13.38 -28.58
C ALA A 397 -2.34 14.28 -28.45
N ASP A 398 -2.25 15.04 -27.37
CA ASP A 398 -1.11 15.92 -27.13
C ASP A 398 0.08 15.13 -26.56
N ASP A 399 1.27 15.70 -26.77
CA ASP A 399 2.53 15.13 -26.32
C ASP A 399 2.78 15.48 -24.85
N PHE A 400 3.02 14.46 -24.04
CA PHE A 400 3.52 14.58 -22.68
C PHE A 400 5.04 14.51 -22.70
N VAL A 401 5.70 15.49 -22.09
CA VAL A 401 7.16 15.54 -21.99
C VAL A 401 7.57 15.24 -20.56
N PHE A 402 8.32 14.17 -20.35
CA PHE A 402 8.81 13.73 -19.05
C PHE A 402 10.31 14.02 -18.93
N GLY A 403 10.68 14.88 -17.99
CA GLY A 403 12.04 15.30 -17.67
C GLY A 403 12.57 14.63 -16.40
N LEU A 404 13.83 14.20 -16.42
CA LEU A 404 14.58 13.78 -15.24
C LEU A 404 16.05 14.16 -15.45
N ASN A 405 16.53 15.11 -14.65
CA ASN A 405 17.88 15.64 -14.81
C ASN A 405 18.95 14.56 -14.59
N GLY A 406 19.91 14.47 -15.50
CA GLY A 406 21.03 13.54 -15.43
C GLY A 406 20.74 12.16 -16.03
N TYR A 407 19.83 12.07 -17.01
CA TYR A 407 19.44 10.85 -17.73
C TYR A 407 19.56 11.08 -19.26
N ASP A 408 20.11 10.10 -20.00
CA ASP A 408 20.48 10.22 -21.43
C ASP A 408 19.28 10.36 -22.36
N ASN A 409 18.16 9.74 -22.00
CA ASN A 409 16.93 9.76 -22.79
C ASN A 409 15.95 10.83 -22.29
N SER A 410 16.39 11.75 -21.45
CA SER A 410 15.57 12.86 -20.96
C SER A 410 15.77 14.12 -21.82
N PRO A 411 14.69 14.85 -22.20
CA PRO A 411 13.29 14.53 -21.91
C PRO A 411 12.72 13.41 -22.80
N ILE A 412 11.83 12.58 -22.24
CA ILE A 412 11.07 11.55 -22.97
C ILE A 412 9.75 12.16 -23.42
N VAL A 413 9.45 12.13 -24.71
CA VAL A 413 8.17 12.58 -25.25
C VAL A 413 7.27 11.38 -25.51
N LYS A 414 6.05 11.38 -24.96
CA LYS A 414 5.02 10.36 -25.15
C LYS A 414 3.74 10.99 -25.68
N THR A 415 3.21 10.46 -26.78
CA THR A 415 1.88 10.84 -27.27
C THR A 415 0.82 10.34 -26.29
N GLY A 416 -0.26 11.10 -26.07
CA GLY A 416 -1.37 10.66 -25.21
C GLY A 416 -1.91 9.26 -25.55
N GLY A 417 -1.95 8.88 -26.83
CA GLY A 417 -2.37 7.54 -27.27
C GLY A 417 -1.47 6.40 -26.79
N GLU A 418 -0.16 6.61 -26.63
CA GLU A 418 0.77 5.61 -26.08
C GLU A 418 0.51 5.35 -24.59
N LEU A 419 0.21 6.41 -23.83
CA LEU A 419 -0.07 6.34 -22.40
C LEU A 419 -1.43 5.70 -22.09
N MET A 420 -2.35 5.73 -23.06
CA MET A 420 -3.67 5.08 -22.96
C MET A 420 -3.61 3.56 -23.14
N THR A 421 -2.44 2.96 -23.43
CA THR A 421 -2.29 1.50 -23.51
C THR A 421 -2.10 0.86 -22.14
N SER A 422 -2.73 -0.29 -21.90
CA SER A 422 -2.56 -1.01 -20.63
C SER A 422 -1.11 -1.46 -20.47
N GLY A 423 -0.48 -1.09 -19.34
CA GLY A 423 0.92 -1.41 -19.07
C GLY A 423 1.92 -0.44 -19.70
N ALA A 424 1.49 0.74 -20.17
CA ALA A 424 2.38 1.80 -20.61
C ALA A 424 3.42 2.16 -19.54
N SER A 425 4.67 2.36 -19.97
CA SER A 425 5.77 2.73 -19.07
C SER A 425 6.65 3.83 -19.67
N VAL A 426 7.21 4.65 -18.77
CA VAL A 426 8.19 5.69 -19.07
C VAL A 426 9.45 5.35 -18.28
N ASP A 427 10.51 4.97 -19.00
CA ASP A 427 11.77 4.50 -18.44
C ASP A 427 12.87 5.53 -18.66
N PHE A 428 13.44 6.06 -17.57
CA PHE A 428 14.58 6.96 -17.65
C PHE A 428 15.91 6.19 -17.56
N MET A 429 16.79 6.38 -18.54
CA MET A 429 18.09 5.73 -18.64
C MET A 429 19.24 6.66 -18.21
N ARG A 430 20.09 6.20 -17.29
CA ARG A 430 21.24 6.98 -16.82
C ARG A 430 22.33 7.13 -17.88
N PRO A 431 23.20 8.16 -17.76
CA PRO A 431 24.47 8.26 -18.46
C PRO A 431 25.25 6.97 -18.42
N HIS A 432 25.37 6.32 -19.57
CA HIS A 432 26.05 5.04 -19.71
C HIS A 432 26.98 5.03 -20.93
N TYR A 433 27.96 4.14 -20.88
CA TYR A 433 28.72 3.69 -22.03
C TYR A 433 28.18 2.31 -22.47
N THR A 434 28.25 2.04 -23.76
CA THR A 434 27.89 0.75 -24.33
C THR A 434 29.12 -0.14 -24.49
N VAL A 435 29.04 -1.39 -24.02
CA VAL A 435 30.03 -2.44 -24.31
C VAL A 435 29.39 -3.43 -25.27
N THR A 436 29.78 -3.36 -26.55
CA THR A 436 29.33 -4.30 -27.59
C THR A 436 30.25 -5.53 -27.58
N ILE A 437 29.69 -6.71 -27.37
CA ILE A 437 30.43 -7.98 -27.33
C ILE A 437 30.00 -8.85 -28.50
N THR A 438 30.94 -9.23 -29.36
CA THR A 438 30.72 -10.26 -30.39
C THR A 438 31.16 -11.61 -29.85
N ILE A 439 30.27 -12.60 -29.84
CA ILE A 439 30.57 -13.96 -29.38
C ILE A 439 30.68 -14.89 -30.59
N VAL A 440 31.82 -15.57 -30.72
CA VAL A 440 32.09 -16.59 -31.73
C VAL A 440 32.33 -17.92 -31.04
N GLY A 441 31.60 -18.98 -31.41
CA GLY A 441 31.67 -20.28 -30.74
C GLY A 441 30.65 -20.42 -29.60
N SER A 442 30.88 -21.34 -28.68
CA SER A 442 29.94 -21.67 -27.60
C SER A 442 30.50 -21.28 -26.22
N GLY A 443 29.96 -20.21 -25.66
CA GLY A 443 30.34 -19.66 -24.37
C GLY A 443 29.48 -18.45 -24.01
N SER A 444 29.75 -17.86 -22.85
CA SER A 444 29.11 -16.61 -22.42
C SER A 444 30.15 -15.64 -21.88
N VAL A 445 29.81 -14.35 -21.88
CA VAL A 445 30.63 -13.29 -21.31
C VAL A 445 29.78 -12.48 -20.33
N GLU A 446 30.22 -12.41 -19.08
CA GLU A 446 29.70 -11.51 -18.07
C GLU A 446 30.48 -10.20 -18.05
N VAL A 447 29.80 -9.07 -17.91
CA VAL A 447 30.40 -7.75 -17.67
C VAL A 447 30.11 -7.35 -16.24
N SER A 448 31.13 -7.04 -15.44
CA SER A 448 31.00 -6.65 -14.03
C SER A 448 32.02 -5.58 -13.65
N ASP A 449 31.89 -4.90 -12.52
CA ASP A 449 32.95 -4.04 -11.94
C ASP A 449 33.63 -4.68 -10.70
N GLY A 450 33.42 -5.98 -10.49
CA GLY A 450 33.88 -6.69 -9.30
C GLY A 450 33.01 -6.50 -8.06
N THR A 451 32.08 -5.53 -8.05
CA THR A 451 31.07 -5.36 -6.99
C THR A 451 29.69 -5.85 -7.42
N GLY A 452 29.38 -5.78 -8.71
CA GLY A 452 28.14 -6.28 -9.28
C GLY A 452 28.25 -6.57 -10.78
N SER A 453 27.31 -7.38 -11.27
CA SER A 453 27.16 -7.73 -12.69
C SER A 453 26.27 -6.72 -13.42
N TYR A 454 26.70 -6.26 -14.59
CA TYR A 454 25.92 -5.41 -15.50
C TYR A 454 25.13 -6.24 -16.53
N GLY A 455 25.52 -7.50 -16.75
CA GLY A 455 24.82 -8.42 -17.64
C GLY A 455 25.73 -9.52 -18.17
N THR A 456 25.10 -10.64 -18.56
CA THR A 456 25.78 -11.78 -19.17
C THR A 456 25.19 -12.08 -20.53
N LEU A 457 26.04 -12.10 -21.55
CA LEU A 457 25.69 -12.39 -22.92
C LEU A 457 26.12 -13.81 -23.30
N SER A 458 25.19 -14.63 -23.80
CA SER A 458 25.47 -15.95 -24.40
C SER A 458 25.42 -15.93 -25.94
N SER A 459 25.17 -14.76 -26.51
CA SER A 459 25.21 -14.43 -27.94
C SER A 459 25.68 -12.98 -28.11
N SER A 460 26.15 -12.59 -29.30
CA SER A 460 26.56 -11.21 -29.56
C SER A 460 25.47 -10.20 -29.19
N GLY A 461 25.85 -9.10 -28.55
CA GLY A 461 24.92 -8.10 -28.02
C GLY A 461 25.62 -6.96 -27.31
N GLU A 462 24.85 -6.16 -26.58
CA GLU A 462 25.30 -4.95 -25.89
C GLU A 462 25.03 -5.03 -24.39
N VAL A 463 25.92 -4.46 -23.59
CA VAL A 463 25.75 -4.26 -22.15
C VAL A 463 26.01 -2.80 -21.80
N TYR A 464 25.12 -2.21 -21.01
CA TYR A 464 25.22 -0.81 -20.60
C TYR A 464 25.93 -0.66 -19.26
N VAL A 465 26.95 0.20 -19.21
CA VAL A 465 27.80 0.43 -18.05
C VAL A 465 27.70 1.90 -17.64
N PRO A 466 27.40 2.25 -16.38
CA PRO A 466 27.30 3.64 -15.94
C PRO A 466 28.59 4.45 -16.22
N THR A 467 28.45 5.71 -16.63
CA THR A 467 29.59 6.59 -16.99
C THR A 467 30.55 6.91 -15.82
N ASN A 468 30.12 6.69 -14.57
CA ASN A 468 30.96 6.84 -13.38
C ASN A 468 31.83 5.61 -13.08
N VAL A 469 31.67 4.51 -13.84
CA VAL A 469 32.51 3.31 -13.74
C VAL A 469 33.72 3.51 -14.64
N ALA A 470 34.91 3.45 -14.03
CA ALA A 470 36.17 3.66 -14.75
C ALA A 470 36.64 2.39 -15.49
N ASP A 471 36.27 1.21 -15.01
CA ASP A 471 36.70 -0.08 -15.55
C ASP A 471 35.69 -1.18 -15.26
N VAL A 472 35.61 -2.14 -16.18
CA VAL A 472 34.81 -3.36 -16.04
C VAL A 472 35.66 -4.59 -16.31
N VAL A 473 35.32 -5.70 -15.66
CA VAL A 473 35.88 -7.03 -15.87
C VAL A 473 34.93 -7.82 -16.76
N LEU A 474 35.43 -8.23 -17.92
CA LEU A 474 34.79 -9.19 -18.80
C LEU A 474 35.19 -10.60 -18.35
N THR A 475 34.24 -11.43 -17.95
CA THR A 475 34.48 -12.83 -17.54
C THR A 475 33.86 -13.78 -18.55
N ALA A 476 34.70 -14.47 -19.30
CA ALA A 476 34.31 -15.48 -20.26
C ALA A 476 34.12 -16.85 -19.59
N ALA A 477 33.00 -17.50 -19.90
CA ALA A 477 32.65 -18.85 -19.48
C ALA A 477 32.38 -19.74 -20.71
N PRO A 478 33.39 -20.50 -21.20
CA PRO A 478 33.22 -21.47 -22.27
C PRO A 478 32.26 -22.61 -21.87
N SER A 479 31.38 -23.06 -22.77
CA SER A 479 30.31 -24.01 -22.41
C SER A 479 30.79 -25.45 -22.15
N VAL A 480 31.98 -25.84 -22.61
CA VAL A 480 32.56 -27.19 -22.37
C VAL A 480 34.09 -27.09 -22.35
N ARG A 481 34.74 -27.21 -21.17
CA ARG A 481 36.21 -27.18 -20.96
C ARG A 481 37.01 -26.46 -22.06
N GLY A 482 36.55 -25.27 -22.47
CA GLY A 482 36.98 -24.59 -23.68
C GLY A 482 37.99 -23.48 -23.37
N THR A 483 38.58 -22.91 -24.41
CA THR A 483 39.43 -21.71 -24.28
C THR A 483 38.65 -20.49 -24.76
N VAL A 484 39.08 -19.30 -24.34
CA VAL A 484 38.63 -18.04 -24.92
C VAL A 484 39.85 -17.32 -25.52
N GLU A 485 39.66 -16.69 -26.67
CA GLU A 485 40.59 -15.71 -27.24
C GLU A 485 39.83 -14.39 -27.42
N TRP A 486 40.35 -13.32 -26.81
CA TRP A 486 39.82 -11.98 -26.96
C TRP A 486 40.46 -11.28 -28.16
N SER A 487 39.66 -10.55 -28.92
CA SER A 487 40.11 -9.70 -30.04
C SER A 487 39.28 -8.41 -30.13
N GLY A 488 39.70 -7.47 -31.00
CA GLY A 488 39.14 -6.12 -31.06
C GLY A 488 39.83 -5.19 -30.07
N GLU A 489 39.06 -4.50 -29.21
CA GLU A 489 39.62 -3.65 -28.14
C GLU A 489 40.04 -4.43 -26.88
N ALA A 490 39.79 -5.75 -26.85
CA ALA A 490 40.34 -6.69 -25.87
C ALA A 490 41.33 -7.66 -26.53
N PHE A 491 42.25 -8.22 -25.76
CA PHE A 491 43.25 -9.17 -26.27
C PHE A 491 43.71 -10.20 -25.23
N GLY A 492 44.13 -11.37 -25.71
CA GLY A 492 44.71 -12.45 -24.90
C GLY A 492 43.77 -13.63 -24.68
N THR A 493 44.21 -14.61 -23.89
CA THR A 493 43.52 -15.89 -23.72
C THR A 493 43.03 -16.16 -22.30
N ASN A 494 43.10 -15.15 -21.43
CA ASN A 494 42.63 -15.27 -20.06
C ASN A 494 41.10 -15.27 -20.02
N LEU A 495 40.53 -16.04 -19.09
CA LEU A 495 39.07 -16.05 -18.89
C LEU A 495 38.54 -14.69 -18.39
N GLN A 496 39.41 -13.82 -17.88
CA GLN A 496 39.05 -12.48 -17.45
C GLN A 496 39.87 -11.43 -18.19
N TYR A 497 39.22 -10.33 -18.55
CA TYR A 497 39.85 -9.16 -19.16
C TYR A 497 39.32 -7.86 -18.54
N ASN A 498 40.23 -7.01 -18.05
CA ASN A 498 39.88 -5.70 -17.51
C ASN A 498 39.82 -4.68 -18.66
N LEU A 499 38.63 -4.14 -18.90
CA LEU A 499 38.35 -3.15 -19.94
C LEU A 499 38.15 -1.77 -19.30
N ILE A 500 38.97 -0.79 -19.71
CA ILE A 500 38.88 0.59 -19.22
C ILE A 500 37.76 1.33 -19.94
N MET A 501 36.85 1.92 -19.16
CA MET A 501 35.70 2.68 -19.61
C MET A 501 35.99 4.19 -19.65
N GLY A 502 35.33 4.88 -20.57
CA GLY A 502 35.55 6.30 -20.89
C GLY A 502 34.93 6.73 -22.23
N SER A 503 34.47 5.76 -23.00
CA SER A 503 33.62 5.86 -24.19
C SER A 503 32.95 4.50 -24.41
N ASP A 504 32.08 4.41 -25.42
CA ASP A 504 31.62 3.11 -25.93
C ASP A 504 32.80 2.23 -26.36
N ARG A 505 32.62 0.91 -26.19
CA ARG A 505 33.64 -0.12 -26.41
C ARG A 505 33.12 -1.28 -27.24
N SER A 506 34.02 -1.90 -28.02
CA SER A 506 33.69 -3.10 -28.82
C SER A 506 34.76 -4.19 -28.71
N VAL A 507 34.34 -5.39 -28.29
CA VAL A 507 35.22 -6.54 -28.06
C VAL A 507 34.66 -7.80 -28.70
N THR A 508 35.53 -8.76 -29.04
CA THR A 508 35.14 -10.06 -29.57
C THR A 508 35.70 -11.17 -28.69
N ALA A 509 34.86 -12.11 -28.25
CA ALA A 509 35.23 -13.31 -27.52
C ALA A 509 35.07 -14.54 -28.43
N ILE A 510 36.17 -15.24 -28.69
CA ILE A 510 36.21 -16.42 -29.55
C ILE A 510 36.41 -17.66 -28.68
N PHE A 511 35.44 -18.56 -28.65
CA PHE A 511 35.44 -19.78 -27.86
C PHE A 511 35.83 -21.00 -28.71
N GLY A 512 36.89 -21.73 -28.32
CA GLY A 512 37.41 -22.91 -29.01
C GLY A 512 37.47 -24.19 -28.16
N PRO A 513 37.45 -25.41 -28.76
CA PRO A 513 37.57 -26.69 -28.05
C PRO A 513 39.00 -26.97 -27.56
N ALA A 514 39.17 -27.64 -26.41
CA ALA A 514 40.48 -27.98 -25.82
C ALA A 514 41.17 -29.18 -26.51
N ALA A 515 42.51 -29.16 -26.57
CA ALA A 515 43.33 -30.29 -27.03
C ALA A 515 43.31 -31.47 -26.04
N GLN A 516 43.17 -32.72 -26.53
CA GLN A 516 42.85 -33.92 -25.73
C GLN A 516 43.97 -34.99 -25.76
N ALA A 517 44.16 -35.72 -24.65
CA ALA A 517 44.96 -36.95 -24.56
C ALA A 517 44.04 -38.16 -24.34
N ASP A 518 44.27 -39.27 -25.05
CA ASP A 518 43.49 -40.52 -24.94
C ASP A 518 43.80 -41.25 -23.62
N LEU A 519 42.76 -41.61 -22.84
CA LEU A 519 42.87 -42.46 -21.63
C LEU A 519 42.59 -43.92 -21.98
N ASN A 520 43.12 -44.88 -21.20
CA ASN A 520 42.98 -46.33 -21.46
C ASN A 520 42.34 -47.10 -20.30
N ILE A 521 41.40 -47.99 -20.64
CA ILE A 521 40.85 -48.99 -19.71
C ILE A 521 41.29 -50.39 -20.13
N THR A 522 41.93 -51.12 -19.22
CA THR A 522 42.44 -52.48 -19.49
C THR A 522 41.51 -53.56 -18.95
N ALA A 523 40.90 -54.35 -19.84
CA ALA A 523 39.96 -55.42 -19.47
C ALA A 523 40.53 -56.83 -19.69
N THR A 524 40.44 -57.69 -18.66
CA THR A 524 40.98 -59.06 -18.67
C THR A 524 40.00 -60.09 -18.11
N SER A 525 40.08 -61.33 -18.62
CA SER A 525 39.34 -62.49 -18.09
C SER A 525 40.22 -63.74 -18.13
N ASP A 526 39.95 -64.68 -17.22
CA ASP A 526 40.60 -66.00 -17.19
C ASP A 526 40.10 -66.93 -18.32
N SER A 527 40.57 -68.19 -18.33
CA SER A 527 40.22 -69.14 -19.39
C SER A 527 38.76 -69.62 -19.34
N GLY A 528 38.13 -69.58 -18.17
CA GLY A 528 36.75 -69.99 -17.92
C GLY A 528 35.71 -68.89 -18.13
N SER A 529 36.12 -67.63 -18.37
CA SER A 529 35.21 -66.48 -18.56
C SER A 529 35.57 -65.63 -19.78
N VAL A 530 34.63 -64.80 -20.22
CA VAL A 530 34.76 -63.86 -21.34
C VAL A 530 34.49 -62.45 -20.84
N ILE A 531 35.24 -61.46 -21.34
CA ILE A 531 34.97 -60.03 -21.19
C ILE A 531 35.08 -59.34 -22.56
N SER A 532 34.22 -58.36 -22.84
CA SER A 532 34.18 -57.61 -24.10
C SER A 532 33.86 -56.12 -23.86
N PRO A 533 34.61 -55.17 -24.45
CA PRO A 533 35.85 -55.38 -25.20
C PRO A 533 37.00 -55.89 -24.30
N ARG A 534 37.91 -56.72 -24.83
CA ARG A 534 39.08 -57.25 -24.10
C ARG A 534 40.35 -56.47 -24.48
N GLY A 535 41.25 -56.28 -23.52
CA GLY A 535 42.53 -55.60 -23.72
C GLY A 535 42.49 -54.12 -23.34
N ALA A 536 43.46 -53.34 -23.82
CA ALA A 536 43.49 -51.90 -23.63
C ALA A 536 42.50 -51.22 -24.57
N VAL A 537 41.57 -50.44 -24.01
CA VAL A 537 40.50 -49.77 -24.73
C VAL A 537 40.63 -48.27 -24.51
N ALA A 538 40.89 -47.54 -25.59
CA ALA A 538 40.96 -46.09 -25.56
C ALA A 538 39.58 -45.48 -25.33
N VAL A 539 39.51 -44.51 -24.43
CA VAL A 539 38.28 -43.79 -24.04
C VAL A 539 38.60 -42.30 -23.92
N GLN A 540 37.68 -41.47 -24.42
CA GLN A 540 37.81 -40.01 -24.30
C GLN A 540 37.52 -39.57 -22.87
N ALA A 541 38.36 -38.69 -22.31
CA ALA A 541 38.21 -38.25 -20.93
C ALA A 541 36.82 -37.63 -20.67
N GLY A 542 36.14 -38.07 -19.61
CA GLY A 542 34.80 -37.65 -19.20
C GLY A 542 33.66 -38.45 -19.84
N THR A 543 33.93 -39.44 -20.70
CA THR A 543 32.90 -40.32 -21.29
C THR A 543 32.74 -41.63 -20.51
N ASP A 544 31.57 -42.24 -20.64
CA ASP A 544 31.26 -43.53 -20.02
C ASP A 544 31.72 -44.69 -20.91
N LYS A 545 32.18 -45.79 -20.31
CA LYS A 545 32.55 -47.01 -21.05
C LYS A 545 32.07 -48.27 -20.35
N THR A 546 31.35 -49.09 -21.11
CA THR A 546 30.73 -50.33 -20.64
C THR A 546 31.48 -51.57 -21.12
N PHE A 547 31.60 -52.58 -20.24
CA PHE A 547 32.20 -53.88 -20.47
C PHE A 547 31.23 -55.00 -20.10
N ASP A 548 31.00 -55.93 -21.01
CA ASP A 548 30.18 -57.13 -20.78
C ASP A 548 31.07 -58.32 -20.41
N PHE A 549 30.64 -59.16 -19.47
CA PHE A 549 31.36 -60.37 -19.07
C PHE A 549 30.44 -61.53 -18.69
N TYR A 550 30.86 -62.77 -18.96
CA TYR A 550 30.11 -63.99 -18.64
C TYR A 550 31.02 -65.22 -18.49
N ALA A 551 30.58 -66.25 -17.76
CA ALA A 551 31.29 -67.52 -17.68
C ALA A 551 31.00 -68.42 -18.90
N LYS A 552 31.99 -69.19 -19.34
CA LYS A 552 31.82 -70.22 -20.36
C LYS A 552 31.08 -71.42 -19.75
N SER A 553 30.50 -72.25 -20.62
CA SER A 553 29.80 -73.47 -20.21
C SER A 553 30.67 -74.35 -19.29
N GLY A 554 30.10 -74.78 -18.16
CA GLY A 554 30.80 -75.56 -17.12
C GLY A 554 31.66 -74.75 -16.15
N TYR A 555 31.57 -73.41 -16.18
CA TYR A 555 32.25 -72.50 -15.24
C TYR A 555 31.25 -71.51 -14.61
N VAL A 556 31.58 -71.02 -13.42
CA VAL A 556 30.83 -69.96 -12.72
C VAL A 556 31.79 -68.82 -12.36
N ILE A 557 31.39 -67.56 -12.60
CA ILE A 557 32.19 -66.39 -12.20
C ILE A 557 32.28 -66.33 -10.68
N THR A 558 33.49 -66.17 -10.15
CA THR A 558 33.77 -66.09 -8.72
C THR A 558 34.22 -64.71 -8.28
N SER A 559 34.77 -63.88 -9.18
CA SER A 559 35.18 -62.52 -8.84
C SER A 559 35.22 -61.62 -10.06
N VAL A 560 34.79 -60.36 -9.86
CA VAL A 560 35.06 -59.24 -10.76
C VAL A 560 35.77 -58.19 -9.92
N LYS A 561 36.91 -57.66 -10.39
CA LYS A 561 37.66 -56.61 -9.71
C LYS A 561 37.80 -55.38 -10.59
N ILE A 562 37.66 -54.20 -9.99
CA ILE A 562 37.91 -52.89 -10.61
C ILE A 562 39.12 -52.28 -9.92
N ASP A 563 40.16 -51.96 -10.68
CA ASP A 563 41.43 -51.41 -10.16
C ASP A 563 42.03 -52.24 -9.01
N GLY A 564 41.90 -53.57 -9.15
CA GLY A 564 42.38 -54.55 -8.16
C GLY A 564 41.43 -54.81 -6.98
N VAL A 565 40.34 -54.06 -6.83
CA VAL A 565 39.38 -54.16 -5.72
C VAL A 565 38.17 -55.02 -6.11
N PRO A 566 37.79 -56.07 -5.35
CA PRO A 566 36.63 -56.91 -5.65
C PRO A 566 35.27 -56.19 -5.56
N LEU A 567 34.38 -56.48 -6.51
CA LEU A 567 32.96 -56.13 -6.47
C LEU A 567 32.16 -57.13 -5.61
N PHE A 568 31.29 -56.65 -4.72
CA PHE A 568 30.40 -57.49 -3.90
C PHE A 568 29.25 -58.11 -4.70
N ASN A 569 28.71 -59.24 -4.20
CA ASN A 569 27.92 -60.26 -4.91
C ASN A 569 26.66 -59.81 -5.70
N GLY A 570 26.13 -58.59 -5.49
CA GLY A 570 24.96 -58.09 -6.22
C GLY A 570 25.24 -57.58 -7.64
N LYS A 571 26.49 -57.28 -8.00
CA LYS A 571 26.89 -56.83 -9.37
C LYS A 571 27.61 -57.89 -10.19
N VAL A 572 28.10 -58.96 -9.56
CA VAL A 572 28.81 -60.08 -10.21
C VAL A 572 27.89 -60.90 -11.14
N SER A 573 26.58 -60.90 -10.87
CA SER A 573 25.55 -61.59 -11.66
C SER A 573 25.02 -60.78 -12.86
N SER A 574 25.33 -59.49 -12.95
CA SER A 574 24.75 -58.59 -13.97
C SER A 574 25.38 -58.71 -15.37
N GLY A 575 26.50 -59.43 -15.49
CA GLY A 575 27.18 -59.65 -16.76
C GLY A 575 27.68 -58.39 -17.47
N GLN A 576 27.66 -57.23 -16.81
CA GLN A 576 28.09 -55.95 -17.37
C GLN A 576 28.61 -55.00 -16.26
N TYR A 577 29.59 -54.16 -16.59
CA TYR A 577 30.07 -53.06 -15.74
C TYR A 577 30.37 -51.81 -16.57
N THR A 578 29.92 -50.63 -16.09
CA THR A 578 30.17 -49.33 -16.73
C THR A 578 31.07 -48.47 -15.84
N PHE A 579 32.17 -47.98 -16.41
CA PHE A 579 32.93 -46.85 -15.89
C PHE A 579 32.24 -45.56 -16.31
N PHE A 580 31.82 -44.73 -15.35
CA PHE A 580 31.17 -43.45 -15.63
C PHE A 580 32.18 -42.31 -15.57
N GLY A 581 32.17 -41.42 -16.57
CA GLY A 581 32.97 -40.21 -16.61
C GLY A 581 34.46 -40.46 -16.41
N VAL A 582 35.09 -41.23 -17.29
CA VAL A 582 36.47 -41.72 -17.14
C VAL A 582 37.47 -40.55 -17.14
N LEU A 583 38.14 -40.30 -16.01
CA LEU A 583 39.10 -39.18 -15.86
C LEU A 583 40.55 -39.65 -15.65
N ALA A 584 40.79 -40.96 -15.53
CA ALA A 584 42.09 -41.59 -15.45
C ALA A 584 42.06 -42.98 -16.10
N ASP A 585 43.23 -43.61 -16.26
CA ASP A 585 43.32 -45.00 -16.70
C ASP A 585 42.74 -45.95 -15.65
N HIS A 586 42.05 -47.01 -16.11
CA HIS A 586 41.39 -47.99 -15.25
C HIS A 586 41.63 -49.43 -15.69
N SER A 587 41.25 -50.39 -14.85
CA SER A 587 41.31 -51.83 -15.15
C SER A 587 40.10 -52.60 -14.61
N ILE A 588 39.69 -53.64 -15.35
CA ILE A 588 38.67 -54.61 -14.94
C ILE A 588 39.16 -56.03 -15.18
N SER A 589 39.03 -56.90 -14.17
CA SER A 589 39.44 -58.32 -14.27
C SER A 589 38.37 -59.28 -13.79
N VAL A 590 38.09 -60.34 -14.54
CA VAL A 590 37.06 -61.35 -14.25
C VAL A 590 37.68 -62.75 -14.06
N THR A 591 37.31 -63.45 -13.00
CA THR A 591 37.76 -64.83 -12.69
C THR A 591 36.59 -65.78 -12.44
N SER A 592 36.78 -67.06 -12.76
CA SER A 592 35.78 -68.12 -12.71
C SER A 592 36.35 -69.45 -12.21
N VAL A 593 35.49 -70.39 -11.81
CA VAL A 593 35.85 -71.76 -11.41
C VAL A 593 34.97 -72.79 -12.11
N ALA A 594 35.51 -73.98 -12.37
CA ALA A 594 34.76 -75.07 -13.00
C ALA A 594 33.66 -75.61 -12.07
N GLU A 595 32.45 -75.78 -12.60
CA GLU A 595 31.26 -76.19 -11.87
C GLU A 595 31.33 -77.69 -11.54
N LYS A 596 31.28 -78.04 -10.24
CA LYS A 596 31.48 -79.41 -9.77
C LYS A 596 30.17 -80.21 -9.86
N VAL A 597 30.05 -81.04 -10.90
CA VAL A 597 28.91 -81.94 -11.14
C VAL A 597 29.00 -83.19 -10.25
N ALA A 598 27.90 -83.56 -9.58
CA ALA A 598 27.67 -84.90 -9.02
C ALA A 598 26.55 -85.62 -9.84
N PRO A 599 26.72 -86.88 -10.31
CA PRO A 599 25.83 -87.56 -11.27
C PRO A 599 24.91 -88.65 -10.60
N PRO A 600 24.05 -89.42 -11.31
CA PRO A 600 22.62 -89.12 -11.57
C PRO A 600 21.60 -90.26 -11.26
N GLY A 601 20.32 -89.91 -11.05
CA GLY A 601 19.16 -90.81 -11.21
C GLY A 601 18.00 -90.54 -10.23
N THR A 602 16.73 -90.33 -10.58
CA THR A 602 16.03 -90.20 -11.87
C THR A 602 14.84 -89.24 -11.64
N LEU A 603 14.99 -88.02 -12.20
CA LEU A 603 14.02 -86.99 -12.65
C LEU A 603 12.73 -86.77 -11.83
N GLY A 604 12.82 -85.89 -10.82
CA GLY A 604 11.71 -85.40 -10.00
C GLY A 604 11.69 -83.88 -9.89
N VAL A 605 10.56 -83.31 -10.29
CA VAL A 605 10.02 -81.97 -9.98
C VAL A 605 9.25 -82.08 -8.65
N PRO A 606 8.99 -81.04 -7.84
CA PRO A 606 9.75 -79.85 -7.43
C PRO A 606 9.96 -79.84 -5.89
N ASP A 607 10.58 -78.75 -5.37
CA ASP A 607 10.22 -78.09 -4.10
C ASP A 607 10.53 -78.80 -2.76
N VAL A 608 11.07 -78.20 -1.70
CA VAL A 608 11.58 -76.86 -1.32
C VAL A 608 12.51 -77.15 -0.10
N PRO A 609 13.39 -76.25 0.37
CA PRO A 609 12.92 -75.14 1.20
C PRO A 609 13.74 -73.86 1.02
N GLY A 610 14.02 -73.44 -0.22
CA GLY A 610 14.03 -72.00 -0.50
C GLY A 610 12.58 -71.54 -0.43
N LYS A 611 12.11 -71.18 0.77
CA LYS A 611 10.75 -70.75 1.13
C LYS A 611 9.94 -70.36 -0.13
N SER A 612 8.92 -71.14 -0.51
CA SER A 612 8.12 -70.87 -1.71
C SER A 612 7.51 -69.47 -1.68
N GLU A 613 7.39 -68.91 -0.48
CA GLU A 613 7.04 -67.52 -0.21
C GLU A 613 8.05 -66.87 0.74
N TYR A 614 8.58 -65.71 0.40
CA TYR A 614 9.38 -64.87 1.28
C TYR A 614 8.53 -63.79 1.94
N ILE A 615 8.92 -63.39 3.14
CA ILE A 615 8.20 -62.37 3.90
C ILE A 615 8.76 -61.00 3.57
N ILE A 616 7.90 -60.09 3.12
CA ILE A 616 8.22 -58.66 3.04
C ILE A 616 7.40 -57.93 4.10
N THR A 617 8.08 -57.18 4.97
CA THR A 617 7.42 -56.31 5.96
C THR A 617 7.57 -54.85 5.56
N ALA A 618 6.43 -54.19 5.34
CA ALA A 618 6.35 -52.78 4.96
C ALA A 618 5.74 -51.96 6.09
N THR A 619 6.51 -51.01 6.62
CA THR A 619 6.07 -50.14 7.73
C THR A 619 6.33 -48.67 7.41
N SER A 620 5.48 -47.79 7.94
CA SER A 620 5.69 -46.35 7.95
C SER A 620 5.42 -45.81 9.35
N ASP A 621 5.98 -44.65 9.67
CA ASP A 621 5.56 -43.90 10.86
C ASP A 621 4.18 -43.24 10.67
N LYS A 622 3.69 -42.53 11.71
CA LYS A 622 2.37 -41.88 11.69
C LYS A 622 2.24 -40.73 10.68
N GLY A 623 3.36 -40.22 10.16
CA GLY A 623 3.40 -39.07 9.29
C GLY A 623 3.42 -39.39 7.79
N ALA A 624 3.53 -40.67 7.41
CA ALA A 624 3.50 -41.14 6.02
C ALA A 624 2.64 -42.41 5.85
N THR A 625 2.25 -42.69 4.62
CA THR A 625 1.56 -43.94 4.23
C THR A 625 2.45 -44.76 3.30
N ILE A 626 2.34 -46.09 3.38
CA ILE A 626 2.90 -47.05 2.44
C ILE A 626 1.79 -48.03 2.00
N SER A 627 1.78 -48.46 0.75
CA SER A 627 0.81 -49.41 0.21
C SER A 627 1.49 -50.41 -0.73
N PRO A 628 1.31 -51.73 -0.50
CA PRO A 628 0.57 -52.32 0.63
C PRO A 628 1.34 -52.22 1.96
N ASN A 629 0.65 -52.07 3.11
CA ASN A 629 1.26 -51.96 4.45
C ASN A 629 1.08 -53.22 5.31
N GLY A 630 2.11 -53.57 6.09
CA GLY A 630 2.12 -54.77 6.92
C GLY A 630 3.05 -55.85 6.39
N THR A 631 2.85 -57.08 6.85
CA THR A 631 3.70 -58.23 6.53
C THR A 631 2.99 -59.14 5.54
N PHE A 632 3.65 -59.44 4.41
CA PHE A 632 3.09 -60.22 3.31
C PHE A 632 4.01 -61.36 2.91
N ASN A 633 3.41 -62.45 2.44
CA ASN A 633 4.11 -63.55 1.77
C ASN A 633 4.15 -63.26 0.26
N VAL A 634 5.34 -63.34 -0.32
CA VAL A 634 5.60 -63.07 -1.75
C VAL A 634 6.26 -64.29 -2.36
N LEU A 635 5.71 -64.81 -3.46
CA LEU A 635 6.25 -66.01 -4.12
C LEU A 635 7.70 -65.79 -4.57
N GLY A 636 8.57 -66.76 -4.27
CA GLY A 636 9.99 -66.72 -4.62
C GLY A 636 10.20 -66.55 -6.13
N GLY A 637 11.02 -65.57 -6.49
CA GLY A 637 11.36 -65.25 -7.87
C GLY A 637 10.44 -64.23 -8.57
N THR A 638 9.50 -63.62 -7.84
CA THR A 638 8.60 -62.57 -8.37
C THR A 638 9.02 -61.16 -7.94
N ASP A 639 8.50 -60.14 -8.64
CA ASP A 639 8.74 -58.73 -8.33
C ASP A 639 7.57 -58.16 -7.49
N MET A 640 7.87 -57.31 -6.50
CA MET A 640 6.85 -56.68 -5.65
C MET A 640 7.12 -55.16 -5.51
N THR A 641 6.10 -54.35 -5.78
CA THR A 641 6.19 -52.88 -5.76
C THR A 641 5.41 -52.26 -4.60
N PHE A 642 6.05 -51.34 -3.89
CA PHE A 642 5.48 -50.54 -2.80
C PHE A 642 5.41 -49.07 -3.19
N ARG A 643 4.29 -48.41 -2.89
CA ARG A 643 4.10 -46.96 -3.07
C ARG A 643 3.97 -46.28 -1.74
N PHE A 644 4.59 -45.13 -1.56
CA PHE A 644 4.55 -44.39 -0.29
C PHE A 644 4.38 -42.88 -0.51
N THR A 645 3.75 -42.22 0.46
CA THR A 645 3.36 -40.81 0.35
C THR A 645 3.42 -40.14 1.73
N ALA A 646 3.97 -38.92 1.81
CA ALA A 646 3.94 -38.15 3.04
C ALA A 646 2.52 -37.64 3.34
N GLY A 647 2.11 -37.68 4.61
CA GLY A 647 0.88 -37.05 5.07
C GLY A 647 0.96 -35.52 5.02
N ALA A 648 -0.20 -34.85 5.05
CA ALA A 648 -0.26 -33.39 4.95
C ALA A 648 0.59 -32.72 6.05
N GLY A 649 1.54 -31.87 5.63
CA GLY A 649 2.45 -31.14 6.53
C GLY A 649 3.75 -31.86 6.89
N ASN A 650 3.99 -33.06 6.36
CA ASN A 650 5.23 -33.83 6.55
C ASN A 650 6.03 -33.98 5.25
N VAL A 651 7.31 -34.33 5.35
CA VAL A 651 8.17 -34.75 4.24
C VAL A 651 8.79 -36.12 4.54
N ILE A 652 9.04 -36.93 3.50
CA ILE A 652 9.77 -38.19 3.67
C ILE A 652 11.25 -37.88 3.93
N THR A 653 11.76 -38.36 5.05
CA THR A 653 13.16 -38.13 5.47
C THR A 653 14.05 -39.34 5.23
N SER A 654 13.48 -40.54 5.17
CA SER A 654 14.22 -41.76 4.88
C SER A 654 13.35 -42.86 4.28
N VAL A 655 13.98 -43.65 3.41
CA VAL A 655 13.49 -44.93 2.91
C VAL A 655 14.60 -45.94 3.15
N LEU A 656 14.36 -46.88 4.07
CA LEU A 656 15.32 -47.92 4.45
C LEU A 656 14.90 -49.25 3.83
N ILE A 657 15.83 -49.92 3.15
CA ILE A 657 15.67 -51.27 2.59
C ILE A 657 16.63 -52.19 3.33
N ASP A 658 16.09 -53.17 4.07
CA ASP A 658 16.85 -54.11 4.90
C ASP A 658 17.83 -53.44 5.90
N GLY A 659 17.51 -52.22 6.31
CA GLY A 659 18.32 -51.40 7.22
C GLY A 659 19.22 -50.37 6.55
N ASP A 660 19.36 -50.39 5.22
CA ASP A 660 20.22 -49.48 4.45
C ASP A 660 19.42 -48.33 3.81
N GLN A 661 19.99 -47.12 3.86
CA GLN A 661 19.36 -45.88 3.37
C GLN A 661 19.44 -45.76 1.84
N LEU A 662 18.30 -45.47 1.20
CA LEU A 662 18.22 -45.18 -0.22
C LEU A 662 18.65 -43.71 -0.53
N PHE A 663 19.48 -43.49 -1.56
CA PHE A 663 20.00 -42.16 -1.94
C PHE A 663 18.96 -41.24 -2.63
N ASN A 664 19.16 -39.93 -2.50
CA ASN A 664 18.19 -38.83 -2.68
C ASN A 664 17.48 -38.72 -4.06
N GLY A 665 17.98 -39.36 -5.12
CA GLY A 665 17.34 -39.37 -6.44
C GLY A 665 16.12 -40.30 -6.55
N ASN A 666 16.09 -41.38 -5.77
CA ASN A 666 15.02 -42.39 -5.82
C ASN A 666 13.95 -42.18 -4.73
N VAL A 667 14.26 -41.41 -3.68
CA VAL A 667 13.33 -41.05 -2.60
C VAL A 667 12.17 -40.16 -3.09
N ASN A 668 12.43 -39.31 -4.09
CA ASN A 668 11.43 -38.41 -4.69
C ASN A 668 10.45 -39.10 -5.65
N SER A 669 10.65 -40.39 -5.96
CA SER A 669 9.82 -41.13 -6.92
C SER A 669 8.52 -41.69 -6.33
N GLY A 670 8.37 -41.70 -5.00
CA GLY A 670 7.17 -42.17 -4.29
C GLY A 670 6.88 -43.67 -4.43
N GLN A 671 7.81 -44.47 -4.98
CA GLN A 671 7.66 -45.92 -5.13
C GLN A 671 9.01 -46.68 -5.09
N TYR A 672 8.99 -47.96 -4.71
CA TYR A 672 10.14 -48.86 -4.73
C TYR A 672 9.72 -50.29 -5.11
N THR A 673 10.54 -50.99 -5.91
CA THR A 673 10.28 -52.37 -6.37
C THR A 673 11.40 -53.31 -5.94
N PHE A 674 11.05 -54.38 -5.22
CA PHE A 674 11.93 -55.54 -5.06
C PHE A 674 11.80 -56.42 -6.29
N TYR A 675 12.91 -56.69 -6.98
CA TYR A 675 12.94 -57.54 -8.16
C TYR A 675 13.40 -58.96 -7.77
N ASN A 676 12.72 -59.98 -8.29
CA ASN A 676 13.08 -61.39 -8.17
C ASN A 676 13.39 -61.79 -6.71
N VAL A 677 12.37 -61.71 -5.84
CA VAL A 677 12.50 -61.90 -4.39
C VAL A 677 12.98 -63.30 -4.04
N GLN A 678 14.14 -63.41 -3.38
CA GLN A 678 14.78 -64.69 -3.00
C GLN A 678 15.18 -64.77 -1.52
N SER A 679 14.78 -63.78 -0.71
CA SER A 679 14.96 -63.73 0.75
C SER A 679 13.86 -62.89 1.39
N ASP A 680 13.73 -62.96 2.72
CA ASP A 680 12.83 -62.07 3.47
C ASP A 680 13.42 -60.64 3.45
N HIS A 681 12.56 -59.62 3.37
CA HIS A 681 12.96 -58.21 3.26
C HIS A 681 12.13 -57.28 4.16
N ILE A 682 12.68 -56.11 4.50
CA ILE A 682 12.00 -55.05 5.25
C ILE A 682 12.15 -53.73 4.50
N ILE A 683 11.02 -53.03 4.31
CA ILE A 683 10.99 -51.63 3.86
C ILE A 683 10.36 -50.76 4.96
N THR A 684 11.08 -49.70 5.36
CA THR A 684 10.63 -48.77 6.39
C THR A 684 10.70 -47.33 5.89
N ILE A 685 9.59 -46.61 6.05
CA ILE A 685 9.45 -45.21 5.66
C ILE A 685 9.39 -44.33 6.91
N ALA A 686 10.27 -43.33 6.99
CA ALA A 686 10.18 -42.30 8.02
C ALA A 686 9.91 -40.92 7.41
N SER A 687 9.17 -40.12 8.16
CA SER A 687 8.78 -38.77 7.84
C SER A 687 9.00 -37.85 9.04
N ALA A 688 9.15 -36.57 8.74
CA ALA A 688 9.18 -35.52 9.75
C ALA A 688 8.18 -34.43 9.38
N VAL A 689 7.61 -33.79 10.41
CA VAL A 689 6.88 -32.52 10.24
C VAL A 689 7.81 -31.58 9.50
N ALA A 690 7.32 -30.93 8.45
CA ALA A 690 8.07 -29.94 7.71
C ALA A 690 8.40 -28.76 8.65
N THR A 691 9.51 -28.86 9.37
CA THR A 691 9.99 -27.81 10.25
C THR A 691 10.61 -26.74 9.38
N ARG A 692 10.00 -25.54 9.39
CA ARG A 692 10.75 -24.33 9.04
C ARG A 692 11.83 -24.16 10.11
N SER A 693 13.02 -24.70 9.85
CA SER A 693 14.21 -24.44 10.65
C SER A 693 14.83 -23.13 10.17
N ASP A 694 14.64 -22.10 10.97
CA ASP A 694 15.49 -20.92 10.97
C ASP A 694 16.20 -20.86 12.33
N SER A 695 17.38 -20.24 12.33
CA SER A 695 18.35 -20.02 13.42
C SER A 695 19.34 -21.18 13.70
N SER A 696 20.64 -20.99 13.94
CA SER A 696 21.64 -19.93 13.73
C SER A 696 22.83 -20.35 14.60
N ASP A 697 24.07 -20.29 14.09
CA ASP A 697 25.19 -19.79 14.89
C ASP A 697 26.37 -19.32 14.02
N VAL A 698 26.58 -17.99 14.03
CA VAL A 698 27.81 -17.18 13.80
C VAL A 698 28.48 -17.28 12.40
N ASP A 699 28.60 -16.27 11.51
CA ASP A 699 28.63 -14.79 11.52
C ASP A 699 28.45 -14.32 10.03
N SER A 700 27.79 -13.23 9.62
CA SER A 700 27.20 -12.09 10.31
C SER A 700 26.01 -11.50 9.50
N GLY A 701 24.83 -11.48 10.14
CA GLY A 701 23.89 -10.35 10.06
C GLY A 701 23.01 -10.15 8.82
N GLY A 702 22.35 -11.18 8.28
CA GLY A 702 21.40 -11.03 7.17
C GLY A 702 20.02 -11.63 7.46
N THR A 703 19.07 -10.79 7.91
CA THR A 703 17.69 -11.17 8.24
C THR A 703 16.80 -11.09 7.01
N SER A 704 16.27 -12.22 6.54
CA SER A 704 15.19 -12.24 5.54
C SER A 704 14.23 -13.40 5.81
N GLY A 705 12.96 -13.09 6.10
CA GLY A 705 11.86 -14.05 5.89
C GLY A 705 10.83 -14.25 7.01
N ILE A 706 11.13 -13.86 8.26
CA ILE A 706 10.18 -13.95 9.40
C ILE A 706 9.73 -12.58 9.94
N GLY A 707 10.23 -11.49 9.35
CA GLY A 707 9.83 -10.12 9.68
C GLY A 707 8.35 -9.85 9.41
N LEU A 708 7.81 -10.13 8.23
CA LEU A 708 6.49 -9.60 7.88
C LEU A 708 5.30 -10.24 8.62
N LEU A 709 5.36 -11.52 8.97
CA LEU A 709 4.26 -12.21 9.67
C LEU A 709 4.34 -12.07 11.20
N ALA A 710 5.54 -12.05 11.79
CA ALA A 710 5.72 -11.80 13.22
C ALA A 710 5.62 -10.31 13.56
N ILE A 711 6.13 -9.41 12.71
CA ILE A 711 5.88 -7.96 12.83
C ILE A 711 4.42 -7.66 12.52
N GLY A 712 3.79 -8.32 11.54
CA GLY A 712 2.36 -8.18 11.28
C GLY A 712 1.51 -8.59 12.48
N LEU A 713 1.78 -9.73 13.12
CA LEU A 713 1.07 -10.20 14.31
C LEU A 713 1.43 -9.38 15.57
N LEU A 714 2.68 -8.93 15.71
CA LEU A 714 3.12 -8.07 16.81
C LEU A 714 2.55 -6.64 16.66
N ILE A 715 2.47 -6.10 15.46
CA ILE A 715 1.78 -4.84 15.14
C ILE A 715 0.28 -5.02 15.37
N LEU A 716 -0.34 -6.14 14.99
CA LEU A 716 -1.75 -6.42 15.31
C LEU A 716 -2.00 -6.55 16.81
N LEU A 717 -1.08 -7.16 17.56
CA LEU A 717 -1.14 -7.27 19.02
C LEU A 717 -0.83 -5.94 19.71
N ILE A 718 0.07 -5.12 19.16
CA ILE A 718 0.37 -3.77 19.64
C ILE A 718 -0.79 -2.83 19.29
N ILE A 719 -1.39 -2.91 18.11
CA ILE A 719 -2.60 -2.17 17.74
C ILE A 719 -3.78 -2.64 18.58
N ALA A 720 -3.96 -3.94 18.83
CA ALA A 720 -5.00 -4.45 19.72
C ALA A 720 -4.76 -4.06 21.18
N ALA A 721 -3.50 -4.03 21.64
CA ALA A 721 -3.13 -3.58 22.98
C ALA A 721 -3.24 -2.06 23.12
N LEU A 722 -2.87 -1.28 22.10
CA LEU A 722 -3.04 0.16 22.03
C LEU A 722 -4.51 0.54 21.87
N LEU A 723 -5.30 -0.23 21.13
CA LEU A 723 -6.75 -0.10 21.02
C LEU A 723 -7.41 -0.51 22.33
N ALA A 724 -6.95 -1.56 23.00
CA ALA A 724 -7.40 -1.93 24.34
C ALA A 724 -6.99 -0.88 25.38
N LEU A 725 -5.79 -0.30 25.31
CA LEU A 725 -5.30 0.81 26.15
C LEU A 725 -6.02 2.12 25.83
N PHE A 726 -6.41 2.34 24.57
CA PHE A 726 -7.23 3.47 24.10
C PHE A 726 -8.68 3.31 24.57
N LEU A 727 -9.26 2.11 24.47
CA LEU A 727 -10.57 1.76 25.01
C LEU A 727 -10.59 1.76 26.56
N LEU A 728 -9.48 1.40 27.21
CA LEU A 728 -9.27 1.52 28.67
C LEU A 728 -9.02 2.97 29.09
N ARG A 729 -8.45 3.82 28.22
CA ARG A 729 -8.34 5.29 28.38
C ARG A 729 -9.69 6.00 28.24
N ILE A 730 -10.68 5.35 27.65
CA ILE A 730 -12.01 5.93 27.47
C ILE A 730 -12.84 5.67 28.74
N ARG A 731 -13.13 6.78 29.45
CA ARG A 731 -14.15 6.99 30.51
C ARG A 731 -13.65 6.99 31.96
N SER A 732 -12.99 8.07 32.37
CA SER A 732 -12.93 8.47 33.78
C SER A 732 -14.29 9.01 34.26
N GLY A 733 -14.62 8.76 35.53
CA GLY A 733 -15.83 9.28 36.16
C GLY A 733 -16.35 8.42 37.31
N LEU A 734 -17.34 8.97 38.01
CA LEU A 734 -18.10 8.27 39.04
C LEU A 734 -19.25 7.51 38.36
N PHE A 735 -19.26 6.20 38.51
CA PHE A 735 -20.28 5.30 37.98
C PHE A 735 -21.31 5.03 39.05
N ILE A 736 -22.56 5.40 38.80
CA ILE A 736 -23.64 5.34 39.78
C ILE A 736 -24.63 4.26 39.35
N SER A 737 -24.95 3.34 40.25
CA SER A 737 -26.02 2.35 40.08
C SER A 737 -27.18 2.71 41.01
N VAL A 738 -28.40 2.78 40.48
CA VAL A 738 -29.60 3.05 41.28
C VAL A 738 -30.54 1.86 41.24
N ALA A 739 -30.89 1.34 42.41
CA ALA A 739 -31.79 0.21 42.57
C ALA A 739 -32.80 0.46 43.71
N ASN A 740 -33.89 -0.28 43.76
CA ASN A 740 -34.78 -0.37 44.92
C ASN A 740 -34.93 -1.84 45.29
N ASN A 741 -34.56 -2.21 46.53
CA ASN A 741 -34.59 -3.59 47.02
C ASN A 741 -33.90 -4.61 46.08
N GLY A 742 -32.83 -4.19 45.40
CA GLY A 742 -32.07 -5.02 44.46
C GLY A 742 -32.56 -4.99 43.00
N GLU A 743 -33.70 -4.35 42.72
CA GLU A 743 -34.23 -4.18 41.37
C GLU A 743 -33.74 -2.88 40.74
N VAL A 744 -33.14 -2.95 39.55
CA VAL A 744 -32.52 -1.80 38.88
C VAL A 744 -33.55 -0.81 38.33
N ILE A 745 -33.33 0.49 38.52
CA ILE A 745 -34.29 1.53 38.11
C ILE A 745 -33.71 2.41 37.01
N SER A 746 -34.30 2.35 35.82
CA SER A 746 -33.98 3.21 34.68
C SER A 746 -34.61 4.60 34.80
N GLY A 747 -34.00 5.62 34.18
CA GLY A 747 -34.56 6.97 34.09
C GLY A 747 -34.52 7.80 35.38
N VAL A 748 -33.74 7.42 36.40
CA VAL A 748 -33.55 8.23 37.61
C VAL A 748 -32.66 9.42 37.30
N GLY A 749 -33.15 10.64 37.53
CA GLY A 749 -32.39 11.87 37.35
C GLY A 749 -31.47 12.15 38.54
N VAL A 750 -30.17 11.95 38.37
CA VAL A 750 -29.13 12.16 39.38
C VAL A 750 -28.46 13.52 39.14
N THR A 751 -28.72 14.46 40.05
CA THR A 751 -28.16 15.82 40.04
C THR A 751 -26.87 15.86 40.83
N TYR A 752 -25.84 16.45 40.25
CA TYR A 752 -24.49 16.45 40.80
C TYR A 752 -23.77 17.79 40.59
N SER A 753 -22.73 18.03 41.38
CA SER A 753 -21.66 18.98 41.12
C SER A 753 -20.30 18.30 41.18
N VAL A 754 -19.37 18.72 40.35
CA VAL A 754 -17.97 18.26 40.35
C VAL A 754 -17.08 19.47 40.57
N GLU A 755 -16.29 19.44 41.63
CA GLU A 755 -15.29 20.44 41.95
C GLU A 755 -13.89 19.89 41.67
N LYS A 756 -13.06 20.65 40.95
CA LYS A 756 -11.63 20.36 40.80
C LYS A 756 -10.83 21.64 40.60
N GLY A 757 -9.83 21.87 41.46
CA GLY A 757 -8.97 23.05 41.37
C GLY A 757 -9.73 24.38 41.44
N GLY A 758 -10.76 24.46 42.29
CA GLY A 758 -11.58 25.67 42.48
C GLY A 758 -12.66 25.92 41.42
N LYS A 759 -12.78 25.08 40.37
CA LYS A 759 -13.86 25.16 39.37
C LYS A 759 -14.97 24.16 39.69
N ILE A 760 -16.22 24.61 39.68
CA ILE A 760 -17.42 23.79 39.94
C ILE A 760 -18.22 23.65 38.64
N ARG A 761 -18.60 22.42 38.28
CA ARG A 761 -19.57 22.14 37.21
C ARG A 761 -20.71 21.28 37.73
N GLY A 762 -21.95 21.61 37.41
CA GLY A 762 -23.11 20.84 37.82
C GLY A 762 -23.92 20.31 36.64
N GLY A 763 -24.82 19.37 36.91
CA GLY A 763 -25.77 18.89 35.92
C GLY A 763 -26.59 17.72 36.44
N THR A 764 -27.45 17.17 35.58
CA THR A 764 -28.25 15.99 35.89
C THR A 764 -27.96 14.91 34.84
N VAL A 765 -27.71 13.69 35.28
CA VAL A 765 -27.59 12.50 34.41
C VAL A 765 -28.67 11.49 34.74
N TYR A 766 -29.12 10.74 33.74
CA TYR A 766 -30.18 9.75 33.90
C TYR A 766 -29.63 8.34 33.85
N THR A 767 -30.18 7.45 34.68
CA THR A 767 -29.86 6.01 34.62
C THR A 767 -30.38 5.38 33.34
N ASN A 768 -29.57 4.51 32.74
CA ASN A 768 -29.95 3.73 31.56
C ASN A 768 -30.88 2.56 31.92
N SER A 769 -31.24 1.72 30.94
CA SER A 769 -32.09 0.52 31.12
C SER A 769 -31.56 -0.49 32.15
N LYS A 770 -30.29 -0.40 32.56
CA LYS A 770 -29.67 -1.25 33.58
C LYS A 770 -29.52 -0.55 34.94
N GLY A 771 -30.18 0.59 35.14
CA GLY A 771 -30.10 1.39 36.36
C GLY A 771 -28.77 2.11 36.56
N LYS A 772 -27.94 2.26 35.53
CA LYS A 772 -26.59 2.83 35.64
C LYS A 772 -26.48 4.17 34.94
N CYS A 773 -25.81 5.14 35.56
CA CYS A 773 -25.40 6.40 34.93
C CYS A 773 -23.94 6.72 35.27
N ARG A 774 -23.37 7.70 34.58
CA ARG A 774 -21.98 8.12 34.77
C ARG A 774 -21.92 9.64 34.93
N VAL A 775 -21.33 10.08 36.03
CA VAL A 775 -20.89 11.46 36.21
C VAL A 775 -19.45 11.59 35.72
N ARG A 776 -19.21 12.46 34.74
CA ARG A 776 -17.86 12.69 34.20
C ARG A 776 -17.04 13.43 35.26
N ALA A 777 -16.07 12.76 35.87
CA ALA A 777 -15.11 13.32 36.82
C ALA A 777 -13.70 12.77 36.55
N LYS A 778 -12.66 13.54 36.86
CA LYS A 778 -11.25 13.12 36.74
C LYS A 778 -10.73 12.76 38.15
N ARG A 779 -9.60 12.07 38.26
CA ARG A 779 -8.89 11.86 39.55
C ARG A 779 -8.70 13.21 40.26
N ASP A 780 -8.75 13.23 41.58
CA ASP A 780 -8.60 14.42 42.43
C ASP A 780 -9.73 15.47 42.26
N SER A 781 -10.86 15.07 41.68
CA SER A 781 -12.10 15.87 41.74
C SER A 781 -12.94 15.43 42.93
N VAL A 782 -13.73 16.34 43.49
CA VAL A 782 -14.77 16.04 44.47
C VAL A 782 -16.13 16.08 43.75
N VAL A 783 -16.89 14.99 43.81
CA VAL A 783 -18.22 14.89 43.21
C VAL A 783 -19.26 14.91 44.32
N THR A 784 -20.16 15.89 44.31
CA THR A 784 -21.29 15.95 45.24
C THR A 784 -22.57 15.60 44.49
N ILE A 785 -23.25 14.53 44.89
CA ILE A 785 -24.59 14.19 44.42
C ILE A 785 -25.59 14.86 45.35
N THR A 786 -26.41 15.77 44.83
CA THR A 786 -27.32 16.59 45.64
C THR A 786 -28.77 16.11 45.60
N ALA A 787 -29.18 15.45 44.52
CA ALA A 787 -30.50 14.85 44.39
C ALA A 787 -30.46 13.65 43.45
N ALA A 788 -31.30 12.65 43.70
CA ALA A 788 -31.57 11.57 42.76
C ALA A 788 -33.07 11.26 42.83
N VAL A 789 -33.80 11.60 41.78
CA VAL A 789 -35.27 11.67 41.79
C VAL A 789 -35.86 10.97 40.57
N LYS A 790 -36.93 10.21 40.79
CA LYS A 790 -37.78 9.66 39.73
C LYS A 790 -39.23 9.62 40.22
N ASP A 791 -40.17 10.16 39.44
CA ASP A 791 -41.62 10.11 39.71
C ASP A 791 -41.99 10.54 41.15
N GLY A 792 -41.29 11.55 41.69
CA GLY A 792 -41.51 12.08 43.04
C GLY A 792 -40.86 11.30 44.19
N ARG A 793 -40.22 10.15 43.91
CA ARG A 793 -39.42 9.38 44.89
C ARG A 793 -37.97 9.83 44.89
N THR A 794 -37.38 9.92 46.08
CA THR A 794 -36.01 10.42 46.28
C THR A 794 -35.13 9.40 46.98
N VAL A 795 -33.86 9.32 46.59
CA VAL A 795 -32.84 8.57 47.32
C VAL A 795 -32.59 9.20 48.69
N SER A 796 -32.62 8.40 49.76
CA SER A 796 -32.26 8.86 51.12
C SER A 796 -30.75 9.01 51.29
N GLY A 797 -30.32 9.96 52.13
CA GLY A 797 -28.90 10.14 52.47
C GLY A 797 -28.12 11.06 51.54
N LEU A 798 -28.81 11.83 50.69
CA LEU A 798 -28.21 12.91 49.90
C LEU A 798 -28.19 14.24 50.71
N PRO A 799 -27.17 15.11 50.53
CA PRO A 799 -26.10 15.00 49.53
C PRO A 799 -25.01 14.00 49.91
N ILE A 800 -24.45 13.31 48.92
CA ILE A 800 -23.29 12.41 49.08
C ILE A 800 -22.09 13.04 48.37
N VAL A 801 -20.95 13.11 49.07
CA VAL A 801 -19.70 13.61 48.52
C VAL A 801 -18.74 12.44 48.28
N VAL A 802 -18.22 12.34 47.07
CA VAL A 802 -17.27 11.30 46.65
C VAL A 802 -15.99 11.96 46.16
N ALA A 803 -14.88 11.69 46.83
CA ALA A 803 -13.55 12.06 46.33
C ALA A 803 -13.12 11.04 45.27
N MET A 804 -12.71 11.53 44.10
CA MET A 804 -12.22 10.68 43.01
C MET A 804 -10.74 10.31 43.25
N GLU A 805 -10.48 9.37 44.15
CA GLU A 805 -9.11 8.90 44.44
C GLU A 805 -8.51 8.10 43.28
N ASN A 806 -9.36 7.38 42.54
CA ASN A 806 -9.00 6.66 41.32
C ASN A 806 -9.62 7.30 40.07
N ARG A 807 -9.18 6.88 38.87
CA ARG A 807 -9.78 7.35 37.61
C ARG A 807 -11.26 6.92 37.45
N LYS A 808 -11.69 5.88 38.17
CA LYS A 808 -13.06 5.35 38.18
C LYS A 808 -13.44 5.06 39.62
N GLU A 809 -14.58 5.57 40.04
CA GLU A 809 -15.19 5.28 41.34
C GLU A 809 -16.61 4.76 41.12
N TYR A 810 -17.14 4.02 42.08
CA TYR A 810 -18.48 3.40 41.99
C TYR A 810 -19.31 3.78 43.21
N LEU A 811 -20.58 4.15 42.97
CA LEU A 811 -21.53 4.51 44.02
C LEU A 811 -22.86 3.78 43.76
N GLU A 812 -23.38 3.10 44.76
CA GLU A 812 -24.72 2.52 44.72
C GLU A 812 -25.69 3.38 45.52
N LEU A 813 -26.84 3.70 44.91
CA LEU A 813 -27.90 4.47 45.53
C LEU A 813 -29.18 3.63 45.59
N SER A 814 -29.88 3.70 46.72
CA SER A 814 -31.16 3.03 46.91
C SER A 814 -32.30 4.04 46.80
N LEU A 815 -33.20 3.85 45.83
CA LEU A 815 -34.40 4.67 45.67
C LEU A 815 -35.48 4.11 46.61
N MET A 816 -35.93 4.90 47.60
CA MET A 816 -37.01 4.49 48.51
C MET A 816 -38.40 4.75 47.92
#